data_AF-A0A2N0PNI2-F1
#
_entry.id   AF-A0A2N0PNI2-F1
#
_cell.length_a   1.000
_cell.length_b   1.000
_cell.length_c   1.000
_cell.angle_alpha   90.00
_cell.angle_beta   90.00
_cell.angle_gamma   90.00
#
_symmetry.space_group_name_H-M   'P 1'
#
loop_
_entity.id
_entity.type
_entity.pdbx_description
1 polymer ?
#
loop_
_entity_poly.entity_id
_entity_poly.type
_entity_poly.pdbx_seq_one_letter_code
_entity_poly.pdbx_strand_id
1 'polypeptide(L)'
;MRNEISDLIRRTIYEDLIDGKNTAKYPNICGAQHKVYFIDYNHPEDSFGDSGIQSHVNMHEVKMVVEMVKYFVKNGYTKYEDIAVLTPYSGQLIKIKDALSKSFFVEIDERDAENIADMEGEENNTSKPLNQRVILRTVDNFQGEEAKIIIISLVRNCSGNKYSSIGFLKSKNRSNVLLSRAKEGMYLIGNSKLMASKSLDMWAKVVDILHKRDPSQVGPGMPIVCKLHPDCKEVVTKPEQFAEFCSPNGGCRSICNKLLSCKHTCVDKCHFNDRDHKKYKCRKPCERFKCDHKCPKYCYEDCEKCNAPIENVRLPCRHSLPKVECWRVQDNVMPKCCFPMDIILPGCGHTLKDVECWRVQNDDLPECRYPIDIKLPDCGHTLQDVECWRARNNDIPACRSPVDIQLLCGHTLYSAECWRNQNREKIECDEPIDLILPGCGHTLPKAKCCLDKDKESIKCKTSINVTLSCGHTLQDVECWKNKHRQLPKCSASTNITLPCGHILQNVECHKNEIKEEIKCTAPDDIELPCGHILENAECWQNKNKEKIKCNTTKDITLPVCGHLLQNVECYRVQNEESFTCKFPVDIESPGCDHTLKIECCKKDQSENIPKCNHLVKTKLPCGHMSGYVDCWEIKEKEIKCNASIDIKLPCGHTLLNVKCSQKEIPKCNVNVDFEFPCGHKLKNVECWRKESLKCTEKIPKKLSCCEHTIITQCSKSVDNVLCKNKCGKQLKCGHDCLNKCLGCQRRSMSQNFIFKDKKLEIKEAILIRRTRHQKCKITCKKLLYCGHMCKEDCHMGECRRSCNDKCAVSCEHTKKACNKECSEPCAVCAKQCSWECKHKGKCELSCGIPCDRLPCNERCDKKLRCGHTCAGVCGEICPPCANAKCAPKEVKNQVSDRINKTTFSKVDWNKERMIFLSCGHIYTMKSMDNHMGMKDYYEGSIDRGWTSVKLLPTSTSVKTCPECQAPIKDIKRYGRIIKKCTLDIQNRKFITKYDGELRKISKRINTIFNEMNKSRNKLKNELPNNPKLKPKEIVLKEHNVAYKGLSEITPYYYFESIALYHGFDDNSQQVWLSHVGKLLKCYEELINIIHSTKKSPHKKAFEASLNINGGSKAFLSRLDNKIHLIYLDAILEIINIQKSLQNEVSFIVKEISIKESITVGTNDGISIKEVWQNFDRRLKDSIQKHQCHGIDNIDNTMRSPNYNNAEEEFKNSISYRLDKLWNDSD
;
A
#
# COMPACT_ATOMS: atom_id res chain seq x y z
N MET A 1 -41.31 26.86 -1.98
CA MET A 1 -41.64 25.90 -3.06
C MET A 1 -42.06 26.63 -4.31
N ARG A 2 -42.03 25.98 -5.48
CA ARG A 2 -42.51 26.53 -6.75
C ARG A 2 -44.03 26.77 -6.72
N ASN A 3 -44.52 27.74 -7.51
CA ASN A 3 -45.94 28.11 -7.54
C ASN A 3 -46.88 26.96 -7.90
N GLU A 4 -46.50 26.06 -8.81
CA GLU A 4 -47.33 24.90 -9.17
C GLU A 4 -47.43 23.86 -8.03
N ILE A 5 -46.53 23.89 -7.05
CA ILE A 5 -46.57 23.05 -5.85
C ILE A 5 -47.39 23.77 -4.76
N SER A 6 -47.11 25.04 -4.50
CA SER A 6 -47.85 25.83 -3.49
C SER A 6 -49.33 25.98 -3.84
N ASP A 7 -49.70 26.02 -5.12
CA ASP A 7 -51.10 26.04 -5.57
C ASP A 7 -51.94 24.88 -5.01
N LEU A 8 -51.32 23.70 -4.84
CA LEU A 8 -52.01 22.53 -4.30
C LEU A 8 -52.40 22.72 -2.83
N ILE A 9 -51.69 23.57 -2.12
CA ILE A 9 -51.92 23.90 -0.71
C ILE A 9 -52.76 25.18 -0.60
N ARG A 10 -52.48 26.18 -1.46
CA ARG A 10 -53.19 27.46 -1.51
C ARG A 10 -54.68 27.26 -1.72
N ARG A 11 -55.03 26.42 -2.71
CA ARG A 11 -56.43 26.19 -3.11
C ARG A 11 -57.14 25.13 -2.26
N THR A 12 -56.48 24.60 -1.23
CA THR A 12 -57.04 23.53 -0.38
C THR A 12 -57.06 23.88 1.10
N ILE A 13 -56.01 24.53 1.62
CA ILE A 13 -55.83 24.79 3.06
C ILE A 13 -55.56 26.27 3.36
N TYR A 14 -54.67 26.94 2.62
CA TYR A 14 -54.23 28.30 2.95
C TYR A 14 -54.43 29.28 1.78
N GLU A 15 -55.62 29.86 1.66
CA GLU A 15 -55.98 30.74 0.53
C GLU A 15 -55.07 31.98 0.43
N ASP A 16 -54.62 32.50 1.57
CA ASP A 16 -53.73 33.67 1.67
C ASP A 16 -52.24 33.36 1.45
N LEU A 17 -51.87 32.14 1.02
CA LEU A 17 -50.48 31.75 0.84
C LEU A 17 -49.83 32.48 -0.37
N ILE A 18 -48.88 33.37 -0.10
CA ILE A 18 -48.16 34.16 -1.12
C ILE A 18 -46.83 33.50 -1.51
N ASP A 19 -46.55 33.42 -2.81
CA ASP A 19 -45.26 32.92 -3.31
C ASP A 19 -44.15 33.98 -3.22
N GLY A 20 -42.98 33.59 -2.71
CA GLY A 20 -41.80 34.45 -2.70
C GLY A 20 -41.25 34.74 -4.10
N LYS A 21 -40.77 35.98 -4.35
CA LYS A 21 -40.27 36.42 -5.68
C LYS A 21 -39.12 35.56 -6.25
N ASN A 22 -38.40 34.84 -5.40
CA ASN A 22 -37.30 33.95 -5.78
C ASN A 22 -37.77 32.60 -6.36
N THR A 23 -38.99 32.14 -6.05
CA THR A 23 -39.47 30.80 -6.45
C THR A 23 -39.79 30.70 -7.94
N ALA A 24 -40.14 31.83 -8.57
CA ALA A 24 -40.34 31.94 -10.02
C ALA A 24 -39.03 31.72 -10.82
N LYS A 25 -37.87 31.91 -10.18
CA LYS A 25 -36.54 31.77 -10.82
C LYS A 25 -35.99 30.34 -10.78
N TYR A 26 -36.68 29.38 -10.17
CA TYR A 26 -36.19 28.01 -10.09
C TYR A 26 -36.06 27.37 -11.49
N PRO A 27 -35.03 26.53 -11.73
CA PRO A 27 -34.86 25.85 -13.00
C PRO A 27 -35.89 24.72 -13.20
N ASN A 28 -36.14 24.33 -14.44
CA ASN A 28 -36.96 23.16 -14.75
C ASN A 28 -36.22 21.86 -14.39
N ILE A 29 -36.97 20.83 -13.97
CA ILE A 29 -36.41 19.53 -13.62
C ILE A 29 -35.83 18.85 -14.86
N CYS A 30 -34.54 18.51 -14.82
CA CYS A 30 -33.87 17.79 -15.90
C CYS A 30 -34.35 16.34 -15.94
N GLY A 31 -34.99 15.94 -17.05
CA GLY A 31 -35.44 14.56 -17.25
C GLY A 31 -36.97 14.37 -17.15
N ALA A 32 -37.71 15.35 -16.65
CA ALA A 32 -39.16 15.24 -16.50
C ALA A 32 -39.88 16.30 -17.34
N GLN A 33 -40.98 15.91 -17.97
CA GLN A 33 -41.80 16.83 -18.77
C GLN A 33 -42.58 17.81 -17.87
N HIS A 34 -43.06 17.33 -16.74
CA HIS A 34 -43.85 18.12 -15.78
C HIS A 34 -43.07 18.30 -14.48
N LYS A 35 -43.24 19.48 -13.86
CA LYS A 35 -42.65 19.81 -12.55
C LYS A 35 -43.38 19.10 -11.41
N VAL A 36 -44.69 18.96 -11.55
CA VAL A 36 -45.56 18.21 -10.64
C VAL A 36 -46.33 17.21 -11.47
N TYR A 37 -46.34 15.95 -11.06
CA TYR A 37 -47.04 14.90 -11.80
C TYR A 37 -47.54 13.78 -10.87
N PHE A 38 -48.75 13.31 -11.12
CA PHE A 38 -49.35 12.16 -10.46
C PHE A 38 -49.35 10.97 -11.41
N ILE A 39 -48.55 9.97 -11.07
CA ILE A 39 -48.46 8.68 -11.75
C ILE A 39 -49.59 7.80 -11.20
N ASP A 40 -50.69 7.75 -11.94
CA ASP A 40 -51.88 6.99 -11.61
C ASP A 40 -51.71 5.53 -12.01
N TYR A 41 -51.82 4.61 -11.05
CA TYR A 41 -51.73 3.19 -11.35
C TYR A 41 -52.65 2.35 -10.43
N ASN A 42 -53.16 1.24 -10.95
CA ASN A 42 -54.17 0.38 -10.29
C ASN A 42 -53.62 -1.03 -9.97
N HIS A 43 -52.40 -1.12 -9.41
CA HIS A 43 -51.84 -2.42 -8.99
C HIS A 43 -52.20 -2.70 -7.51
N PRO A 44 -52.78 -3.87 -7.20
CA PRO A 44 -53.20 -4.21 -5.84
C PRO A 44 -51.99 -4.24 -4.88
N GLU A 45 -52.26 -3.98 -3.60
CA GLU A 45 -51.30 -4.15 -2.51
C GLU A 45 -50.90 -5.63 -2.39
N ASP A 46 -49.66 -5.90 -1.98
CA ASP A 46 -49.19 -7.29 -1.78
C ASP A 46 -49.79 -7.88 -0.49
N SER A 47 -50.45 -9.04 -0.58
CA SER A 47 -51.01 -9.75 0.58
C SER A 47 -49.89 -10.39 1.41
N PHE A 48 -49.80 -10.05 2.71
CA PHE A 48 -48.89 -10.75 3.63
C PHE A 48 -49.49 -12.08 4.09
N GLY A 49 -48.72 -13.16 3.93
CA GLY A 49 -48.94 -14.42 4.64
C GLY A 49 -48.41 -14.33 6.06
N ASP A 50 -49.21 -14.83 7.00
CA ASP A 50 -49.01 -15.11 8.44
C ASP A 50 -47.60 -14.88 9.05
N SER A 51 -47.13 -13.62 9.09
CA SER A 51 -45.88 -13.23 9.76
C SER A 51 -45.94 -11.75 10.17
N GLY A 52 -46.56 -11.48 11.32
CA GLY A 52 -46.28 -10.36 12.26
C GLY A 52 -46.20 -8.89 11.81
N ILE A 53 -46.15 -8.54 10.52
CA ILE A 53 -45.90 -7.17 10.04
C ILE A 53 -47.24 -6.49 9.72
N GLN A 54 -47.74 -5.65 10.64
CA GLN A 54 -48.99 -4.90 10.47
C GLN A 54 -48.89 -3.66 9.53
N SER A 55 -48.05 -3.69 8.48
CA SER A 55 -47.89 -2.52 7.56
C SER A 55 -48.05 -2.89 6.09
N HIS A 56 -48.77 -2.04 5.35
CA HIS A 56 -49.06 -2.19 3.92
C HIS A 56 -47.81 -1.97 3.04
N VAL A 57 -47.70 -2.74 1.95
CA VAL A 57 -46.59 -2.68 0.99
C VAL A 57 -47.12 -2.81 -0.44
N ASN A 58 -46.47 -2.10 -1.37
CA ASN A 58 -46.70 -2.23 -2.80
C ASN A 58 -45.36 -2.33 -3.54
N MET A 59 -44.97 -3.55 -3.90
CA MET A 59 -43.70 -3.84 -4.57
C MET A 59 -43.59 -3.25 -5.98
N HIS A 60 -44.71 -2.94 -6.64
CA HIS A 60 -44.69 -2.25 -7.92
C HIS A 60 -44.25 -0.79 -7.75
N GLU A 61 -44.80 -0.07 -6.77
CA GLU A 61 -44.32 1.28 -6.42
C GLU A 61 -42.85 1.27 -6.02
N VAL A 62 -42.40 0.30 -5.21
CA VAL A 62 -40.99 0.17 -4.80
C VAL A 62 -40.06 0.13 -6.01
N LYS A 63 -40.38 -0.72 -7.00
CA LYS A 63 -39.56 -0.84 -8.22
C LYS A 63 -39.56 0.46 -9.02
N MET A 64 -40.73 1.10 -9.17
CA MET A 64 -40.87 2.35 -9.90
C MET A 64 -40.06 3.48 -9.27
N VAL A 65 -40.16 3.65 -7.94
CA VAL A 65 -39.40 4.63 -7.16
C VAL A 65 -37.89 4.43 -7.35
N VAL A 66 -37.40 3.20 -7.27
CA VAL A 66 -35.97 2.88 -7.42
C VAL A 66 -35.46 3.26 -8.80
N GLU A 67 -36.20 2.93 -9.87
CA GLU A 67 -35.80 3.30 -11.23
C GLU A 67 -35.90 4.81 -11.49
N MET A 68 -36.90 5.50 -10.91
CA MET A 68 -37.00 6.97 -10.96
C MET A 68 -35.83 7.65 -10.25
N VAL A 69 -35.43 7.18 -9.07
CA VAL A 69 -34.25 7.69 -8.35
C VAL A 69 -33.00 7.48 -9.20
N LYS A 70 -32.80 6.29 -9.77
CA LYS A 70 -31.68 6.03 -10.70
C LYS A 70 -31.72 6.96 -11.90
N TYR A 71 -32.89 7.22 -12.44
CA TYR A 71 -33.08 8.11 -13.58
C TYR A 71 -32.71 9.56 -13.24
N PHE A 72 -33.18 10.12 -12.13
CA PHE A 72 -32.82 11.49 -11.73
C PHE A 72 -31.34 11.62 -11.38
N VAL A 73 -30.75 10.63 -10.71
CA VAL A 73 -29.29 10.59 -10.44
C VAL A 73 -28.49 10.59 -11.75
N LYS A 74 -28.91 9.80 -12.75
CA LYS A 74 -28.33 9.81 -14.10
C LYS A 74 -28.53 11.14 -14.83
N ASN A 75 -29.53 11.93 -14.43
CA ASN A 75 -29.77 13.30 -14.89
C ASN A 75 -29.14 14.36 -13.96
N GLY A 76 -28.08 14.01 -13.23
CA GLY A 76 -27.20 14.97 -12.55
C GLY A 76 -27.63 15.41 -11.16
N TYR A 77 -28.71 14.85 -10.63
CA TYR A 77 -29.17 15.09 -9.27
C TYR A 77 -28.42 14.15 -8.32
N THR A 78 -27.22 14.57 -7.92
CA THR A 78 -26.29 13.74 -7.13
C THR A 78 -25.97 14.31 -5.75
N LYS A 79 -26.43 15.54 -5.44
CA LYS A 79 -26.21 16.15 -4.13
C LYS A 79 -27.22 15.59 -3.12
N TYR A 80 -26.86 15.65 -1.85
CA TYR A 80 -27.67 15.16 -0.74
C TYR A 80 -29.10 15.76 -0.70
N GLU A 81 -29.21 17.07 -0.89
CA GLU A 81 -30.46 17.83 -0.91
C GLU A 81 -31.29 17.70 -2.21
N ASP A 82 -30.80 16.95 -3.20
CA ASP A 82 -31.42 16.93 -4.53
C ASP A 82 -32.67 16.04 -4.59
N ILE A 83 -32.67 14.88 -3.91
CA ILE A 83 -33.75 13.88 -3.99
C ILE A 83 -34.09 13.34 -2.60
N ALA A 84 -35.37 13.43 -2.22
CA ALA A 84 -35.93 12.69 -1.10
C ALA A 84 -37.14 11.83 -1.52
N VAL A 85 -37.26 10.66 -0.90
CA VAL A 85 -38.37 9.72 -1.10
C VAL A 85 -39.19 9.68 0.18
N LEU A 86 -40.50 9.91 0.06
CA LEU A 86 -41.44 9.92 1.18
C LEU A 86 -42.49 8.81 1.01
N THR A 87 -42.81 8.13 2.10
CA THR A 87 -43.91 7.17 2.14
C THR A 87 -44.60 7.18 3.51
N PRO A 88 -45.94 7.03 3.58
CA PRO A 88 -46.65 7.06 4.86
C PRO A 88 -46.61 5.74 5.62
N TYR A 89 -46.09 4.64 5.04
CA TYR A 89 -46.09 3.31 5.65
C TYR A 89 -44.66 2.79 5.88
N SER A 90 -44.35 2.39 7.12
CA SER A 90 -43.02 1.90 7.51
C SER A 90 -42.62 0.61 6.77
N GLY A 91 -43.57 -0.29 6.50
CA GLY A 91 -43.31 -1.49 5.69
C GLY A 91 -42.85 -1.18 4.28
N GLN A 92 -43.44 -0.16 3.64
CA GLN A 92 -43.01 0.32 2.32
C GLN A 92 -41.61 0.95 2.40
N LEU A 93 -41.35 1.72 3.46
CA LEU A 93 -40.05 2.35 3.69
C LEU A 93 -38.91 1.30 3.77
N ILE A 94 -39.11 0.20 4.49
CA ILE A 94 -38.14 -0.90 4.58
C ILE A 94 -37.87 -1.51 3.19
N LYS A 95 -38.91 -1.80 2.40
CA LYS A 95 -38.73 -2.38 1.06
C LYS A 95 -38.04 -1.42 0.08
N ILE A 96 -38.33 -0.13 0.15
CA ILE A 96 -37.63 0.89 -0.63
C ILE A 96 -36.17 0.99 -0.18
N LYS A 97 -35.89 0.96 1.13
CA LYS A 97 -34.53 0.95 1.69
C LYS A 97 -33.72 -0.24 1.16
N ASP A 98 -34.27 -1.45 1.23
CA ASP A 98 -33.59 -2.67 0.77
C ASP A 98 -33.32 -2.65 -0.73
N ALA A 99 -34.25 -2.11 -1.52
CA ALA A 99 -34.10 -2.01 -2.96
C ALA A 99 -33.09 -0.92 -3.36
N LEU A 100 -33.09 0.22 -2.67
CA LEU A 100 -32.15 1.33 -2.92
C LEU A 100 -30.75 1.04 -2.39
N SER A 101 -30.59 0.37 -1.24
CA SER A 101 -29.29 0.01 -0.64
C SER A 101 -28.45 -0.93 -1.52
N LYS A 102 -29.09 -1.61 -2.47
CA LYS A 102 -28.40 -2.37 -3.53
C LYS A 102 -27.57 -1.46 -4.44
N SER A 103 -28.03 -0.24 -4.69
CA SER A 103 -27.47 0.69 -5.69
C SER A 103 -26.89 1.99 -5.11
N PHE A 104 -27.39 2.48 -3.97
CA PHE A 104 -27.06 3.78 -3.36
C PHE A 104 -26.82 3.66 -1.85
N PHE A 105 -26.28 4.72 -1.23
CA PHE A 105 -26.30 4.88 0.23
C PHE A 105 -27.60 5.56 0.64
N VAL A 106 -28.40 4.92 1.51
CA VAL A 106 -29.72 5.41 1.94
C VAL A 106 -29.60 5.92 3.36
N GLU A 107 -29.99 7.16 3.59
CA GLU A 107 -30.01 7.77 4.92
C GLU A 107 -31.43 7.79 5.47
N ILE A 108 -31.59 7.29 6.70
CA ILE A 108 -32.86 7.18 7.43
C ILE A 108 -32.67 7.86 8.78
N ASP A 109 -33.69 8.57 9.27
CA ASP A 109 -33.69 9.22 10.57
C ASP A 109 -33.50 8.22 11.72
N GLU A 110 -32.90 8.63 12.83
CA GLU A 110 -32.67 7.76 14.00
C GLU A 110 -33.98 7.19 14.56
N ARG A 111 -35.07 7.98 14.55
CA ARG A 111 -36.41 7.54 15.00
C ARG A 111 -37.09 6.57 14.03
N ASP A 112 -36.90 6.75 12.72
CA ASP A 112 -37.35 5.79 11.71
C ASP A 112 -36.52 4.49 11.80
N ALA A 113 -35.23 4.57 12.14
CA ALA A 113 -34.35 3.41 12.29
C ALA A 113 -34.68 2.58 13.54
N GLU A 114 -35.08 3.22 14.64
CA GLU A 114 -35.56 2.56 15.86
C GLU A 114 -36.85 1.76 15.60
N ASN A 115 -37.84 2.36 14.94
CA ASN A 115 -39.08 1.67 14.54
C ASN A 115 -38.85 0.46 13.61
N ILE A 116 -37.72 0.43 12.88
CA ILE A 116 -37.34 -0.69 12.00
C ILE A 116 -36.58 -1.78 12.78
N ALA A 117 -35.82 -1.40 13.81
CA ALA A 117 -35.00 -2.33 14.61
C ALA A 117 -35.86 -3.29 15.45
N ASP A 118 -37.06 -2.89 15.83
CA ASP A 118 -38.01 -3.75 16.55
C ASP A 118 -38.63 -4.85 15.67
N MET A 119 -38.45 -4.80 14.32
CA MET A 119 -39.09 -5.73 13.38
C MET A 119 -38.13 -6.62 12.56
N GLU A 120 -36.81 -6.42 12.57
CA GLU A 120 -35.85 -7.27 11.82
C GLU A 120 -34.61 -7.65 12.63
N GLY A 121 -34.30 -8.95 12.67
CA GLY A 121 -33.08 -9.51 13.25
C GLY A 121 -31.83 -9.24 12.39
N GLU A 122 -30.68 -9.20 13.07
CA GLU A 122 -29.36 -8.75 12.58
C GLU A 122 -28.91 -9.31 11.21
N GLU A 123 -28.50 -8.44 10.27
CA GLU A 123 -27.58 -8.81 9.19
C GLU A 123 -26.62 -7.70 8.70
N ASN A 124 -25.57 -8.14 8.01
CA ASN A 124 -24.22 -7.56 7.92
C ASN A 124 -24.03 -6.42 6.89
N ASN A 125 -23.39 -5.34 7.31
CA ASN A 125 -23.00 -4.19 6.48
C ASN A 125 -21.83 -4.50 5.52
N THR A 126 -22.07 -4.43 4.21
CA THR A 126 -21.03 -4.42 3.15
C THR A 126 -20.76 -3.01 2.65
N SER A 127 -19.47 -2.64 2.52
CA SER A 127 -19.00 -1.30 2.14
C SER A 127 -19.18 -1.02 0.64
N LYS A 128 -19.86 0.09 0.31
CA LYS A 128 -20.16 0.58 -1.06
C LYS A 128 -19.77 2.07 -1.21
N PRO A 129 -19.56 2.58 -2.45
CA PRO A 129 -18.90 3.87 -2.69
C PRO A 129 -19.68 5.10 -2.19
N LEU A 130 -18.92 6.05 -1.64
CA LEU A 130 -19.34 7.14 -0.75
C LEU A 130 -20.05 8.35 -1.42
N ASN A 131 -20.42 8.29 -2.70
CA ASN A 131 -20.64 9.51 -3.50
C ASN A 131 -22.09 9.77 -3.97
N GLN A 132 -23.08 8.98 -3.54
CA GLN A 132 -24.49 9.19 -3.90
C GLN A 132 -25.38 8.81 -2.70
N ARG A 133 -25.95 9.82 -2.03
CA ARG A 133 -26.87 9.67 -0.89
C ARG A 133 -28.28 10.08 -1.31
N VAL A 134 -29.28 9.29 -0.91
CA VAL A 134 -30.71 9.57 -1.13
C VAL A 134 -31.40 9.56 0.22
N ILE A 135 -32.23 10.56 0.50
CA ILE A 135 -32.99 10.66 1.75
C ILE A 135 -34.27 9.82 1.63
N LEU A 136 -34.53 8.96 2.62
CA LEU A 136 -35.73 8.14 2.69
C LEU A 136 -36.33 8.24 4.09
N ARG A 137 -37.54 8.80 4.21
CA ARG A 137 -38.21 9.01 5.50
C ARG A 137 -39.71 8.77 5.43
N THR A 138 -40.32 8.54 6.60
CA THR A 138 -41.77 8.63 6.72
C THR A 138 -42.26 10.08 6.64
N VAL A 139 -43.54 10.29 6.33
CA VAL A 139 -44.11 11.65 6.21
C VAL A 139 -44.00 12.44 7.51
N ASP A 140 -44.23 11.80 8.65
CA ASP A 140 -44.18 12.44 9.96
C ASP A 140 -42.75 12.87 10.33
N ASN A 141 -41.74 12.06 9.98
CA ASN A 141 -40.34 12.33 10.32
C ASN A 141 -39.62 13.25 9.32
N PHE A 142 -40.26 13.65 8.22
CA PHE A 142 -39.74 14.64 7.27
C PHE A 142 -40.31 16.06 7.52
N GLN A 143 -41.01 16.28 8.62
CA GLN A 143 -41.59 17.58 8.96
C GLN A 143 -40.49 18.61 9.28
N GLY A 144 -40.51 19.74 8.57
CA GLY A 144 -39.51 20.81 8.72
C GLY A 144 -38.35 20.74 7.73
N GLU A 145 -38.20 19.63 7.01
CA GLU A 145 -37.19 19.44 5.98
C GLU A 145 -37.75 19.69 4.56
N GLU A 146 -36.84 19.90 3.60
CA GLU A 146 -37.16 20.19 2.20
C GLU A 146 -36.08 19.65 1.25
N ALA A 147 -36.48 19.19 0.05
CA ALA A 147 -35.56 18.74 -1.00
C ALA A 147 -35.95 19.31 -2.38
N LYS A 148 -35.02 19.28 -3.35
CA LYS A 148 -35.31 19.78 -4.71
C LYS A 148 -36.37 18.95 -5.40
N ILE A 149 -36.22 17.63 -5.38
CA ILE A 149 -37.16 16.66 -5.93
C ILE A 149 -37.69 15.77 -4.82
N ILE A 150 -39.01 15.70 -4.69
CA ILE A 150 -39.69 14.76 -3.78
C ILE A 150 -40.41 13.69 -4.63
N ILE A 151 -40.16 12.42 -4.31
CA ILE A 151 -40.90 11.28 -4.87
C ILE A 151 -41.74 10.67 -3.76
N ILE A 152 -43.05 10.57 -3.97
CA ILE A 152 -44.02 10.15 -2.97
C ILE A 152 -44.63 8.81 -3.37
N SER A 153 -44.50 7.81 -2.52
CA SER A 153 -45.11 6.48 -2.65
C SER A 153 -46.32 6.38 -1.73
N LEU A 154 -47.53 6.38 -2.30
CA LEU A 154 -48.80 6.41 -1.55
C LEU A 154 -49.30 5.02 -1.12
N VAL A 155 -48.81 3.95 -1.76
CA VAL A 155 -48.99 2.53 -1.44
C VAL A 155 -50.40 1.98 -1.62
N ARG A 156 -51.43 2.70 -1.16
CA ARG A 156 -52.80 2.20 -1.07
C ARG A 156 -53.43 2.01 -2.43
N ASN A 157 -54.02 0.84 -2.65
CA ASN A 157 -54.75 0.50 -3.86
C ASN A 157 -55.99 -0.36 -3.55
N CYS A 158 -56.87 -0.55 -4.53
CA CYS A 158 -58.06 -1.39 -4.37
C CYS A 158 -57.67 -2.87 -4.53
N SER A 159 -58.05 -3.74 -3.59
CA SER A 159 -57.87 -5.20 -3.69
C SER A 159 -59.20 -5.90 -3.37
N GLY A 160 -59.85 -6.44 -4.42
CA GLY A 160 -61.18 -7.06 -4.31
C GLY A 160 -62.30 -6.08 -3.94
N ASN A 161 -63.56 -6.53 -3.96
CA ASN A 161 -64.78 -5.72 -3.70
C ASN A 161 -64.91 -5.11 -2.28
N LYS A 162 -63.80 -4.90 -1.54
CA LYS A 162 -63.77 -4.21 -0.24
C LYS A 162 -63.12 -2.84 -0.40
N TYR A 163 -63.85 -1.79 -0.04
CA TYR A 163 -63.36 -0.41 -0.04
C TYR A 163 -62.19 -0.25 0.94
N SER A 164 -60.95 -0.21 0.44
CA SER A 164 -59.77 0.06 1.25
C SER A 164 -59.80 1.51 1.78
N SER A 165 -59.62 1.69 3.09
CA SER A 165 -59.42 3.00 3.70
C SER A 165 -58.01 3.50 3.36
N ILE A 166 -57.85 4.76 2.93
CA ILE A 166 -56.54 5.40 2.72
C ILE A 166 -55.81 5.69 4.05
N GLY A 167 -56.44 5.37 5.18
CA GLY A 167 -55.87 5.44 6.53
C GLY A 167 -55.25 6.80 6.84
N PHE A 168 -53.93 6.80 7.06
CA PHE A 168 -53.09 7.92 7.46
C PHE A 168 -53.20 9.17 6.57
N LEU A 169 -53.46 8.99 5.28
CA LEU A 169 -53.59 10.05 4.29
C LEU A 169 -54.96 10.75 4.30
N LYS A 170 -55.90 10.29 5.13
CA LYS A 170 -57.19 10.98 5.36
C LYS A 170 -57.02 12.29 6.15
N SER A 171 -55.94 12.41 6.94
CA SER A 171 -55.66 13.62 7.70
C SER A 171 -55.20 14.76 6.80
N LYS A 172 -55.84 15.93 6.92
CA LYS A 172 -55.46 17.16 6.20
C LYS A 172 -54.04 17.61 6.55
N ASN A 173 -53.67 17.59 7.83
CA ASN A 173 -52.37 18.07 8.30
C ASN A 173 -51.22 17.22 7.75
N ARG A 174 -51.40 15.90 7.69
CA ARG A 174 -50.40 15.00 7.12
C ARG A 174 -50.31 15.10 5.60
N SER A 175 -51.45 15.24 4.91
CA SER A 175 -51.47 15.54 3.47
C SER A 175 -50.79 16.89 3.15
N ASN A 176 -50.98 17.89 4.01
CA ASN A 176 -50.30 19.19 3.90
C ASN A 176 -48.78 19.05 4.04
N VAL A 177 -48.32 18.37 5.09
CA VAL A 177 -46.89 18.10 5.30
C VAL A 177 -46.33 17.41 4.07
N LEU A 178 -46.98 16.35 3.58
CA LEU A 178 -46.55 15.59 2.40
C LEU A 178 -46.38 16.45 1.14
N LEU A 179 -47.36 17.31 0.84
CA LEU A 179 -47.38 18.12 -0.39
C LEU A 179 -46.49 19.37 -0.33
N SER A 180 -46.00 19.76 0.86
CA SER A 180 -45.23 21.00 1.08
C SER A 180 -43.71 20.82 1.08
N ARG A 181 -43.19 19.60 0.89
CA ARG A 181 -41.75 19.30 1.07
C ARG A 181 -40.87 19.61 -0.14
N ALA A 182 -41.46 19.78 -1.33
CA ALA A 182 -40.72 19.91 -2.58
C ALA A 182 -40.39 21.37 -2.92
N LYS A 183 -39.13 21.65 -3.27
CA LYS A 183 -38.73 22.98 -3.77
C LYS A 183 -39.04 23.15 -5.26
N GLU A 184 -38.57 22.22 -6.09
CA GLU A 184 -38.54 22.37 -7.56
C GLU A 184 -39.44 21.37 -8.29
N GLY A 185 -39.55 20.12 -7.81
CA GLY A 185 -40.38 19.10 -8.44
C GLY A 185 -40.94 18.05 -7.49
N MET A 186 -42.15 17.57 -7.78
CA MET A 186 -42.90 16.62 -6.96
C MET A 186 -43.57 15.54 -7.82
N TYR A 187 -43.32 14.27 -7.50
CA TYR A 187 -43.88 13.14 -8.23
C TYR A 187 -44.63 12.21 -7.28
N LEU A 188 -45.94 12.06 -7.50
CA LEU A 188 -46.80 11.18 -6.70
C LEU A 188 -47.01 9.87 -7.44
N ILE A 189 -46.94 8.76 -6.73
CA ILE A 189 -47.18 7.42 -7.25
C ILE A 189 -48.30 6.82 -6.39
N GLY A 190 -49.45 6.54 -6.99
CA GLY A 190 -50.60 5.98 -6.27
C GLY A 190 -51.84 5.81 -7.13
N ASN A 191 -52.97 5.54 -6.48
CA ASN A 191 -54.29 5.47 -7.12
C ASN A 191 -55.06 6.79 -6.90
N SER A 192 -55.13 7.63 -7.93
CA SER A 192 -55.77 8.95 -7.86
C SER A 192 -57.26 8.88 -7.56
N LYS A 193 -57.98 7.91 -8.15
CA LYS A 193 -59.42 7.71 -7.94
C LYS A 193 -59.73 7.29 -6.50
N LEU A 194 -58.91 6.41 -5.94
CA LEU A 194 -59.04 6.00 -4.55
C LEU A 194 -58.79 7.18 -3.60
N MET A 195 -57.74 7.98 -3.83
CA MET A 195 -57.43 9.14 -3.01
C MET A 195 -58.56 10.19 -3.05
N ALA A 196 -59.05 10.53 -4.25
CA ALA A 196 -60.15 11.48 -4.42
C ALA A 196 -61.46 11.01 -3.75
N SER A 197 -61.81 9.72 -3.90
CA SER A 197 -63.05 9.17 -3.32
C SER A 197 -63.04 9.09 -1.79
N LYS A 198 -61.86 9.00 -1.16
CA LYS A 198 -61.74 8.83 0.30
C LYS A 198 -61.41 10.13 1.06
N SER A 199 -60.97 11.19 0.38
CA SER A 199 -60.82 12.53 0.95
C SER A 199 -61.33 13.59 -0.04
N LEU A 200 -62.63 13.88 0.06
CA LEU A 200 -63.34 14.86 -0.77
C LEU A 200 -62.87 16.31 -0.53
N ASP A 201 -62.38 16.56 0.68
CA ASP A 201 -62.00 17.87 1.19
C ASP A 201 -60.56 18.29 0.86
N MET A 202 -59.67 17.32 0.60
CA MET A 202 -58.26 17.56 0.27
C MET A 202 -57.87 16.89 -1.05
N TRP A 203 -57.84 15.56 -1.10
CA TRP A 203 -57.30 14.83 -2.24
C TRP A 203 -58.14 14.96 -3.50
N ALA A 204 -59.48 15.05 -3.41
CA ALA A 204 -60.33 15.32 -4.57
C ALA A 204 -59.97 16.67 -5.22
N LYS A 205 -59.82 17.73 -4.40
CA LYS A 205 -59.39 19.05 -4.88
C LYS A 205 -57.99 19.02 -5.49
N VAL A 206 -57.04 18.34 -4.86
CA VAL A 206 -55.66 18.19 -5.38
C VAL A 206 -55.68 17.48 -6.75
N VAL A 207 -56.40 16.37 -6.87
CA VAL A 207 -56.51 15.61 -8.12
C VAL A 207 -57.23 16.44 -9.20
N ASP A 208 -58.27 17.19 -8.84
CA ASP A 208 -58.98 18.08 -9.76
C ASP A 208 -58.07 19.21 -10.27
N ILE A 209 -57.26 19.80 -9.40
CA ILE A 209 -56.28 20.84 -9.80
C ILE A 209 -55.29 20.26 -10.80
N LEU A 210 -54.79 19.04 -10.57
CA LEU A 210 -53.84 18.38 -11.47
C LEU A 210 -54.47 18.00 -12.82
N HIS A 211 -55.74 17.60 -12.85
CA HIS A 211 -56.48 17.31 -14.09
C HIS A 211 -56.82 18.57 -14.89
N LYS A 212 -57.14 19.69 -14.21
CA LYS A 212 -57.51 20.96 -14.87
C LYS A 212 -56.32 21.72 -15.45
N ARG A 213 -55.08 21.33 -15.13
CA ARG A 213 -53.87 21.91 -15.74
C ARG A 213 -53.70 21.42 -17.18
N ASP A 214 -53.15 22.26 -18.05
CA ASP A 214 -52.89 21.93 -19.45
C ASP A 214 -51.37 21.92 -19.73
N PRO A 215 -50.77 20.77 -20.10
CA PRO A 215 -51.39 19.43 -20.22
C PRO A 215 -51.71 18.84 -18.83
N SER A 216 -52.69 17.91 -18.79
CA SER A 216 -53.07 17.20 -17.57
C SER A 216 -51.83 16.61 -16.87
N GLN A 217 -51.71 16.85 -15.58
CA GLN A 217 -50.60 16.38 -14.75
C GLN A 217 -50.91 15.05 -14.05
N VAL A 218 -51.89 14.31 -14.55
CA VAL A 218 -52.27 12.98 -14.08
C VAL A 218 -52.25 12.02 -15.27
N GLY A 219 -51.57 10.88 -15.12
CA GLY A 219 -51.56 9.86 -16.16
C GLY A 219 -50.90 8.55 -15.75
N PRO A 220 -50.92 7.53 -16.62
CA PRO A 220 -50.63 6.13 -16.26
C PRO A 220 -49.14 5.81 -16.04
N GLY A 221 -48.25 6.78 -16.21
CA GLY A 221 -46.80 6.58 -16.20
C GLY A 221 -46.03 7.89 -16.08
N MET A 222 -44.74 7.80 -15.82
CA MET A 222 -43.85 8.94 -15.65
C MET A 222 -43.44 9.54 -17.01
N PRO A 223 -43.83 10.79 -17.33
CA PRO A 223 -43.46 11.45 -18.58
C PRO A 223 -42.03 11.99 -18.51
N ILE A 224 -41.12 11.32 -19.22
CA ILE A 224 -39.70 11.66 -19.28
C ILE A 224 -39.39 12.47 -20.54
N VAL A 225 -38.38 13.34 -20.46
CA VAL A 225 -37.87 14.11 -21.61
C VAL A 225 -36.37 14.29 -21.52
N CYS A 226 -35.69 14.20 -22.67
CA CYS A 226 -34.27 14.51 -22.71
C CYS A 226 -34.05 16.02 -22.83
N LYS A 227 -33.25 16.61 -21.93
CA LYS A 227 -32.86 18.03 -22.03
C LYS A 227 -32.09 18.37 -23.31
N LEU A 228 -31.28 17.43 -23.82
CA LEU A 228 -30.46 17.64 -25.04
C LEU A 228 -31.23 17.33 -26.32
N HIS A 229 -32.26 16.49 -26.24
CA HIS A 229 -33.14 16.15 -27.36
C HIS A 229 -34.59 16.37 -26.93
N PRO A 230 -35.09 17.62 -27.00
CA PRO A 230 -36.44 17.97 -26.56
C PRO A 230 -37.55 17.18 -27.27
N ASP A 231 -37.27 16.67 -28.47
CA ASP A 231 -38.18 15.84 -29.26
C ASP A 231 -38.29 14.41 -28.74
N CYS A 232 -37.35 13.96 -27.90
CA CYS A 232 -37.39 12.65 -27.26
C CYS A 232 -38.22 12.72 -25.98
N LYS A 233 -39.55 12.59 -26.12
CA LYS A 233 -40.54 12.53 -25.06
C LYS A 233 -41.14 11.14 -25.00
N GLU A 234 -41.11 10.51 -23.84
CA GLU A 234 -41.66 9.16 -23.62
C GLU A 234 -42.43 9.10 -22.30
N VAL A 235 -43.38 8.18 -22.18
CA VAL A 235 -44.13 7.94 -20.93
C VAL A 235 -43.80 6.55 -20.41
N VAL A 236 -43.17 6.49 -19.24
CA VAL A 236 -42.73 5.25 -18.60
C VAL A 236 -43.84 4.70 -17.71
N THR A 237 -44.53 3.65 -18.16
CA THR A 237 -45.61 3.01 -17.39
C THR A 237 -45.11 1.82 -16.56
N LYS A 238 -44.00 1.19 -16.97
CA LYS A 238 -43.37 0.06 -16.26
C LYS A 238 -41.92 0.36 -15.89
N PRO A 239 -41.40 -0.15 -14.75
CA PRO A 239 -40.02 0.11 -14.33
C PRO A 239 -38.96 -0.31 -15.37
N GLU A 240 -39.18 -1.40 -16.10
CA GLU A 240 -38.23 -1.94 -17.07
C GLU A 240 -38.01 -1.00 -18.27
N GLN A 241 -39.03 -0.20 -18.61
CA GLN A 241 -38.99 0.74 -19.72
C GLN A 241 -38.00 1.90 -19.49
N PHE A 242 -37.61 2.19 -18.24
CA PHE A 242 -36.51 3.13 -17.99
C PHE A 242 -35.21 2.66 -18.66
N ALA A 243 -34.94 1.36 -18.68
CA ALA A 243 -33.76 0.81 -19.36
C ALA A 243 -33.92 0.80 -20.89
N GLU A 244 -35.14 0.69 -21.39
CA GLU A 244 -35.49 0.68 -22.82
C GLU A 244 -35.42 2.06 -23.46
N PHE A 245 -35.88 3.11 -22.77
CA PHE A 245 -35.92 4.47 -23.32
C PHE A 245 -34.69 5.30 -22.95
N CYS A 246 -34.02 5.00 -21.84
CA CYS A 246 -32.86 5.77 -21.39
C CYS A 246 -31.54 5.11 -21.82
N SER A 247 -30.54 5.95 -22.08
CA SER A 247 -29.16 5.51 -22.30
C SER A 247 -28.51 5.06 -20.97
N PRO A 248 -27.63 4.04 -20.97
CA PRO A 248 -26.90 3.60 -19.78
C PRO A 248 -26.11 4.73 -19.08
N ASN A 249 -25.68 5.74 -19.84
CA ASN A 249 -24.85 6.86 -19.37
C ASN A 249 -25.65 8.15 -19.09
N GLY A 250 -26.99 8.05 -19.00
CA GLY A 250 -27.92 9.17 -18.74
C GLY A 250 -28.31 9.94 -20.01
N GLY A 251 -29.57 10.37 -20.11
CA GLY A 251 -30.15 10.93 -21.35
C GLY A 251 -30.94 9.91 -22.18
N CYS A 252 -31.36 10.27 -23.40
CA CYS A 252 -32.09 9.38 -24.31
C CYS A 252 -31.16 8.51 -25.17
N ARG A 253 -31.72 7.69 -26.05
CA ARG A 253 -30.93 6.81 -26.94
C ARG A 253 -30.50 7.45 -28.26
N SER A 254 -30.90 8.69 -28.54
CA SER A 254 -30.47 9.45 -29.71
C SER A 254 -28.98 9.76 -29.68
N ILE A 255 -28.37 9.92 -30.85
CA ILE A 255 -26.96 10.32 -31.00
C ILE A 255 -26.74 11.74 -30.47
N CYS A 256 -25.65 11.98 -29.73
CA CYS A 256 -25.46 13.25 -29.04
C CYS A 256 -25.24 14.44 -29.99
N ASN A 257 -24.53 14.24 -31.12
CA ASN A 257 -24.25 15.24 -32.16
C ASN A 257 -23.65 16.59 -31.72
N LYS A 258 -23.27 16.75 -30.45
CA LYS A 258 -22.64 17.97 -29.95
C LYS A 258 -21.28 18.19 -30.60
N LEU A 259 -21.01 19.41 -31.04
CA LEU A 259 -19.74 19.80 -31.65
C LEU A 259 -18.64 19.86 -30.58
N LEU A 260 -17.57 19.10 -30.81
CA LEU A 260 -16.40 19.03 -29.93
C LEU A 260 -15.42 20.17 -30.24
N SER A 261 -14.48 20.42 -29.32
CA SER A 261 -13.39 21.39 -29.52
C SER A 261 -12.52 21.09 -30.74
N CYS A 262 -12.48 19.83 -31.18
CA CYS A 262 -11.79 19.40 -32.40
C CYS A 262 -12.63 19.52 -33.69
N LYS A 263 -13.77 20.23 -33.66
CA LYS A 263 -14.73 20.42 -34.76
C LYS A 263 -15.44 19.14 -35.25
N HIS A 264 -15.15 17.99 -34.67
CA HIS A 264 -15.91 16.76 -34.90
C HIS A 264 -17.18 16.71 -34.04
N THR A 265 -18.22 16.05 -34.56
CA THR A 265 -19.45 15.76 -33.80
C THR A 265 -19.30 14.52 -32.93
N CYS A 266 -19.86 14.57 -31.71
CA CYS A 266 -19.96 13.40 -30.84
C CYS A 266 -20.87 12.34 -31.46
N VAL A 267 -20.37 11.11 -31.58
CA VAL A 267 -21.09 9.95 -32.16
C VAL A 267 -21.66 9.00 -31.11
N ASP A 268 -21.40 9.25 -29.82
CA ASP A 268 -21.95 8.44 -28.75
C ASP A 268 -23.45 8.72 -28.59
N LYS A 269 -24.17 7.73 -28.05
CA LYS A 269 -25.55 7.94 -27.57
C LYS A 269 -25.54 9.07 -26.54
N CYS A 270 -26.66 9.81 -26.46
CA CYS A 270 -26.83 10.90 -25.51
C CYS A 270 -26.35 10.44 -24.12
N HIS A 271 -25.47 11.25 -23.55
CA HIS A 271 -24.82 10.95 -22.29
C HIS A 271 -24.80 12.20 -21.41
N PHE A 272 -25.16 12.02 -20.15
CA PHE A 272 -25.29 13.12 -19.21
C PHE A 272 -24.04 13.30 -18.35
N ASN A 273 -23.30 12.23 -18.10
CA ASN A 273 -22.13 12.23 -17.21
C ASN A 273 -20.97 13.15 -17.68
N ASP A 274 -20.95 13.56 -18.95
CA ASP A 274 -19.98 14.51 -19.51
C ASP A 274 -20.64 15.50 -20.48
N ARG A 275 -21.56 16.33 -19.95
CA ARG A 275 -22.32 17.33 -20.73
C ARG A 275 -21.42 18.24 -21.58
N ASP A 276 -20.25 18.64 -21.06
CA ASP A 276 -19.33 19.53 -21.75
C ASP A 276 -18.33 18.80 -22.64
N HIS A 277 -18.38 17.46 -22.71
CA HIS A 277 -17.44 16.62 -23.45
C HIS A 277 -15.97 16.93 -23.10
N LYS A 278 -15.73 17.36 -21.85
CA LYS A 278 -14.39 17.70 -21.34
C LYS A 278 -13.52 16.46 -21.17
N LYS A 279 -14.15 15.30 -20.94
CA LYS A 279 -13.51 14.00 -20.79
C LYS A 279 -13.68 13.11 -22.01
N TYR A 280 -14.58 13.46 -22.93
CA TYR A 280 -14.85 12.74 -24.16
C TYR A 280 -13.62 12.73 -25.08
N LYS A 281 -13.28 11.53 -25.58
CA LYS A 281 -12.15 11.31 -26.48
C LYS A 281 -12.65 11.08 -27.90
N CYS A 282 -12.44 12.06 -28.79
CA CYS A 282 -12.87 12.00 -30.18
C CYS A 282 -12.15 10.90 -30.99
N ARG A 283 -12.87 9.86 -31.39
CA ARG A 283 -12.35 8.71 -32.17
C ARG A 283 -12.45 8.88 -33.69
N LYS A 284 -12.79 10.07 -34.19
CA LYS A 284 -12.67 10.36 -35.63
C LYS A 284 -11.18 10.49 -36.03
N PRO A 285 -10.81 10.18 -37.29
CA PRO A 285 -9.43 10.32 -37.76
C PRO A 285 -8.91 11.76 -37.57
N CYS A 286 -7.60 11.91 -37.28
CA CYS A 286 -6.95 13.20 -37.08
C CYS A 286 -6.76 13.92 -38.43
N GLU A 287 -7.38 15.09 -38.62
CA GLU A 287 -7.20 15.96 -39.80
C GLU A 287 -6.20 17.11 -39.53
N ARG A 288 -5.38 17.00 -38.47
CA ARG A 288 -4.49 18.10 -38.03
C ARG A 288 -3.18 18.20 -38.82
N PHE A 289 -2.84 17.25 -39.69
CA PHE A 289 -1.66 17.35 -40.54
C PHE A 289 -1.85 18.48 -41.56
N LYS A 290 -0.88 19.41 -41.65
CA LYS A 290 -0.87 20.51 -42.63
C LYS A 290 -0.31 20.10 -44.00
N CYS A 291 0.08 18.84 -44.17
CA CYS A 291 0.47 18.23 -45.44
C CYS A 291 -0.66 17.36 -45.98
N ASP A 292 -0.58 16.98 -47.26
CA ASP A 292 -1.54 16.07 -47.92
C ASP A 292 -1.53 14.62 -47.40
N HIS A 293 -0.68 14.30 -46.41
CA HIS A 293 -0.65 12.99 -45.77
C HIS A 293 -1.74 12.85 -44.69
N LYS A 294 -2.43 11.71 -44.71
CA LYS A 294 -3.46 11.38 -43.70
C LYS A 294 -2.81 10.92 -42.40
N CYS A 295 -3.24 11.48 -41.26
CA CYS A 295 -2.74 11.06 -39.96
C CYS A 295 -3.32 9.69 -39.56
N PRO A 296 -2.50 8.71 -39.15
CA PRO A 296 -2.99 7.38 -38.74
C PRO A 296 -3.60 7.35 -37.34
N LYS A 297 -3.48 8.45 -36.56
CA LYS A 297 -3.94 8.54 -35.17
C LYS A 297 -5.36 9.10 -35.06
N TYR A 298 -6.03 8.80 -33.95
CA TYR A 298 -7.33 9.38 -33.65
C TYR A 298 -7.21 10.83 -33.18
N CYS A 299 -8.24 11.64 -33.39
CA CYS A 299 -8.21 13.08 -33.10
C CYS A 299 -7.91 13.44 -31.63
N TYR A 300 -8.20 12.55 -30.67
CA TYR A 300 -7.87 12.74 -29.25
C TYR A 300 -6.40 12.45 -28.90
N GLU A 301 -5.67 11.78 -29.79
CA GLU A 301 -4.27 11.43 -29.59
C GLU A 301 -3.39 12.58 -30.06
N ASP A 302 -2.30 12.84 -29.34
CA ASP A 302 -1.33 13.84 -29.77
C ASP A 302 -0.66 13.35 -31.06
N CYS A 303 -1.02 14.02 -32.16
CA CYS A 303 -0.50 13.75 -33.49
C CYS A 303 0.97 14.24 -33.49
N GLU A 304 1.92 13.31 -33.64
CA GLU A 304 3.35 13.62 -33.80
C GLU A 304 3.59 14.27 -35.18
N LYS A 305 4.79 14.83 -35.38
CA LYS A 305 5.17 15.40 -36.68
C LYS A 305 5.07 14.35 -37.81
N CYS A 306 4.71 14.79 -39.02
CA CYS A 306 4.51 13.88 -40.15
C CYS A 306 5.84 13.25 -40.63
N ASN A 307 6.00 11.95 -40.42
CA ASN A 307 7.19 11.19 -40.83
C ASN A 307 7.07 10.57 -42.25
N ALA A 308 6.08 10.96 -43.03
CA ALA A 308 5.94 10.47 -44.40
C ALA A 308 7.19 10.87 -45.22
N PRO A 309 7.81 9.95 -45.99
CA PRO A 309 8.98 10.27 -46.79
C PRO A 309 8.59 11.11 -48.01
N ILE A 310 9.23 12.26 -48.17
CA ILE A 310 9.23 13.05 -49.41
C ILE A 310 10.48 12.68 -50.19
N GLU A 311 10.32 12.31 -51.45
CA GLU A 311 11.43 11.90 -52.31
C GLU A 311 12.04 13.11 -53.04
N ASN A 312 13.35 13.03 -53.31
CA ASN A 312 14.09 13.98 -54.16
C ASN A 312 14.04 15.45 -53.72
N VAL A 313 14.26 15.73 -52.43
CA VAL A 313 14.32 17.10 -51.91
C VAL A 313 15.64 17.76 -52.32
N ARG A 314 15.57 18.87 -53.06
CA ARG A 314 16.74 19.62 -53.56
C ARG A 314 17.21 20.63 -52.50
N LEU A 315 18.47 20.50 -52.06
CA LEU A 315 19.09 21.39 -51.09
C LEU A 315 19.64 22.67 -51.74
N PRO A 316 19.89 23.75 -50.97
CA PRO A 316 20.50 24.99 -51.47
C PRO A 316 21.87 24.80 -52.13
N CYS A 317 22.63 23.79 -51.71
CA CYS A 317 23.90 23.36 -52.32
C CYS A 317 23.72 22.64 -53.67
N ARG A 318 22.50 22.60 -54.23
CA ARG A 318 22.09 21.94 -55.49
C ARG A 318 22.13 20.40 -55.50
N HIS A 319 22.51 19.76 -54.40
CA HIS A 319 22.41 18.30 -54.23
C HIS A 319 21.00 17.87 -53.83
N SER A 320 20.57 16.69 -54.28
CA SER A 320 19.25 16.13 -53.99
C SER A 320 19.35 14.99 -52.98
N LEU A 321 18.52 15.02 -51.93
CA LEU A 321 18.40 13.91 -50.98
C LEU A 321 17.28 12.95 -51.41
N PRO A 322 17.54 11.63 -51.45
CA PRO A 322 16.59 10.67 -52.00
C PRO A 322 15.33 10.53 -51.13
N LYS A 323 15.42 10.63 -49.79
CA LYS A 323 14.26 10.55 -48.88
C LYS A 323 14.44 11.49 -47.69
N VAL A 324 13.46 12.35 -47.43
CA VAL A 324 13.42 13.27 -46.28
C VAL A 324 12.06 13.20 -45.60
N GLU A 325 12.02 13.18 -44.27
CA GLU A 325 10.77 13.20 -43.50
C GLU A 325 10.00 14.51 -43.73
N CYS A 326 8.71 14.42 -44.06
CA CYS A 326 7.84 15.53 -44.46
C CYS A 326 7.89 16.73 -43.50
N TRP A 327 7.91 16.48 -42.20
CA TRP A 327 7.97 17.55 -41.19
C TRP A 327 9.24 18.41 -41.25
N ARG A 328 10.37 17.85 -41.68
CA ARG A 328 11.64 18.59 -41.81
C ARG A 328 11.59 19.63 -42.91
N VAL A 329 10.86 19.30 -43.99
CA VAL A 329 10.60 20.21 -45.11
C VAL A 329 9.61 21.31 -44.69
N GLN A 330 8.57 20.95 -43.93
CA GLN A 330 7.57 21.93 -43.46
C GLN A 330 8.12 22.94 -42.44
N ASP A 331 9.00 22.50 -41.54
CA ASP A 331 9.59 23.36 -40.50
C ASP A 331 10.85 24.12 -40.99
N ASN A 332 11.20 24.04 -42.29
CA ASN A 332 12.46 24.57 -42.85
C ASN A 332 13.75 24.06 -42.17
N VAL A 333 13.69 22.92 -41.49
CA VAL A 333 14.85 22.28 -40.85
C VAL A 333 15.51 21.36 -41.87
N MET A 334 16.23 21.96 -42.82
CA MET A 334 16.91 21.25 -43.91
C MET A 334 18.04 20.35 -43.37
N PRO A 335 18.13 19.07 -43.77
CA PRO A 335 19.24 18.20 -43.40
C PRO A 335 20.57 18.70 -43.99
N LYS A 336 21.67 18.45 -43.27
CA LYS A 336 23.03 18.75 -43.71
C LYS A 336 23.37 17.93 -44.97
N CYS A 337 24.00 18.56 -45.97
CA CYS A 337 24.42 17.89 -47.20
C CYS A 337 25.70 17.06 -46.99
N CYS A 338 25.59 15.73 -47.00
CA CYS A 338 26.72 14.79 -46.86
C CYS A 338 27.39 14.42 -48.20
N PHE A 339 27.22 15.23 -49.25
CA PHE A 339 27.85 14.93 -50.54
C PHE A 339 29.37 15.12 -50.43
N PRO A 340 30.20 14.13 -50.77
CA PRO A 340 31.66 14.22 -50.64
C PRO A 340 32.25 15.12 -51.74
N MET A 341 33.21 15.97 -51.36
CA MET A 341 33.98 16.81 -52.28
C MET A 341 35.42 17.04 -51.78
N ASP A 342 36.35 17.25 -52.71
CA ASP A 342 37.75 17.52 -52.40
C ASP A 342 38.01 19.04 -52.28
N ILE A 343 38.77 19.46 -51.27
CA ILE A 343 39.09 20.88 -51.00
C ILE A 343 40.57 21.08 -50.67
N ILE A 344 41.10 22.29 -50.89
CA ILE A 344 42.46 22.69 -50.50
C ILE A 344 42.39 23.57 -49.26
N LEU A 345 43.13 23.22 -48.20
CA LEU A 345 43.08 23.97 -46.93
C LEU A 345 43.80 25.33 -47.03
N PRO A 346 43.11 26.45 -46.75
CA PRO A 346 43.73 27.77 -46.71
C PRO A 346 44.74 27.86 -45.55
N GLY A 347 46.01 28.10 -45.90
CA GLY A 347 47.10 28.33 -44.95
C GLY A 347 48.20 27.27 -44.93
N CYS A 348 47.94 26.01 -45.31
CA CYS A 348 48.98 24.99 -45.47
C CYS A 348 49.07 24.42 -46.89
N GLY A 349 48.07 24.68 -47.76
CA GLY A 349 48.10 24.29 -49.17
C GLY A 349 47.88 22.80 -49.45
N HIS A 350 47.52 22.00 -48.43
CA HIS A 350 47.28 20.57 -48.57
C HIS A 350 45.82 20.25 -48.96
N THR A 351 45.64 19.25 -49.83
CA THR A 351 44.33 18.78 -50.31
C THR A 351 43.72 17.76 -49.36
N LEU A 352 42.49 18.02 -48.89
CA LEU A 352 41.64 17.08 -48.18
C LEU A 352 40.61 16.47 -49.14
N LYS A 353 40.57 15.14 -49.21
CA LYS A 353 39.59 14.41 -50.02
C LYS A 353 38.34 14.03 -49.23
N ASP A 354 37.23 13.83 -49.93
CA ASP A 354 35.96 13.32 -49.38
C ASP A 354 35.36 14.15 -48.22
N VAL A 355 35.48 15.47 -48.28
CA VAL A 355 34.89 16.36 -47.26
C VAL A 355 33.41 16.55 -47.53
N GLU A 356 32.58 16.36 -46.51
CA GLU A 356 31.13 16.57 -46.61
C GLU A 356 30.80 18.04 -46.93
N CYS A 357 30.03 18.28 -47.99
CA CYS A 357 29.66 19.60 -48.50
C CYS A 357 29.16 20.59 -47.41
N TRP A 358 28.38 20.12 -46.43
CA TRP A 358 27.88 20.97 -45.34
C TRP A 358 28.98 21.56 -44.45
N ARG A 359 30.13 20.89 -44.34
CA ARG A 359 31.29 21.37 -43.55
C ARG A 359 31.99 22.52 -44.26
N VAL A 360 32.10 22.42 -45.58
CA VAL A 360 32.65 23.47 -46.44
C VAL A 360 31.77 24.73 -46.41
N GLN A 361 30.45 24.56 -46.44
CA GLN A 361 29.52 25.70 -46.40
C GLN A 361 29.50 26.46 -45.07
N ASN A 362 29.95 25.84 -43.97
CA ASN A 362 29.92 26.42 -42.63
C ASN A 362 31.31 26.80 -42.10
N ASP A 363 32.36 26.79 -42.94
CA ASP A 363 33.77 26.98 -42.52
C ASP A 363 34.23 26.02 -41.40
N ASP A 364 33.61 24.84 -41.27
CA ASP A 364 33.93 23.81 -40.27
C ASP A 364 34.90 22.75 -40.83
N LEU A 365 36.05 23.23 -41.30
CA LEU A 365 37.07 22.41 -41.96
C LEU A 365 37.95 21.67 -40.93
N PRO A 366 38.21 20.36 -41.11
CA PRO A 366 39.11 19.62 -40.23
C PRO A 366 40.56 20.08 -40.37
N GLU A 367 41.31 19.99 -39.26
CA GLU A 367 42.71 20.37 -39.16
C GLU A 367 43.62 19.52 -40.08
N CYS A 368 44.68 20.14 -40.63
CA CYS A 368 45.59 19.48 -41.57
C CYS A 368 46.51 18.45 -40.88
N ARG A 369 46.31 17.16 -41.17
CA ARG A 369 47.16 16.06 -40.65
C ARG A 369 48.31 15.64 -41.57
N TYR A 370 48.64 16.46 -42.55
CA TYR A 370 49.74 16.15 -43.47
C TYR A 370 51.07 16.11 -42.68
N PRO A 371 51.90 15.05 -42.84
CA PRO A 371 53.15 14.90 -42.09
C PRO A 371 54.21 15.90 -42.59
N ILE A 372 54.88 16.58 -41.66
CA ILE A 372 56.01 17.50 -41.92
C ILE A 372 57.14 17.30 -40.89
N ASP A 373 58.38 17.62 -41.29
CA ASP A 373 59.55 17.54 -40.40
C ASP A 373 59.87 18.90 -39.76
N ILE A 374 60.13 18.94 -38.45
CA ILE A 374 60.40 20.18 -37.70
C ILE A 374 61.66 20.06 -36.82
N LYS A 375 62.44 21.14 -36.67
CA LYS A 375 63.58 21.22 -35.75
C LYS A 375 63.19 21.92 -34.45
N LEU A 376 63.47 21.29 -33.30
CA LEU A 376 63.14 21.84 -31.99
C LEU A 376 64.15 22.91 -31.53
N PRO A 377 63.70 24.12 -31.11
CA PRO A 377 64.59 25.20 -30.71
C PRO A 377 65.34 24.95 -29.38
N ASP A 378 64.76 24.20 -28.43
CA ASP A 378 65.34 24.00 -27.10
C ASP A 378 66.45 22.95 -27.03
N CYS A 379 66.49 22.01 -27.99
CA CYS A 379 67.43 20.88 -27.96
C CYS A 379 68.09 20.56 -29.31
N GLY A 380 67.73 21.26 -30.40
CA GLY A 380 68.34 21.11 -31.72
C GLY A 380 68.00 19.83 -32.50
N HIS A 381 67.17 18.94 -31.95
CA HIS A 381 66.78 17.67 -32.58
C HIS A 381 65.64 17.85 -33.60
N THR A 382 65.69 17.10 -34.70
CA THR A 382 64.63 17.06 -35.74
C THR A 382 63.58 16.00 -35.40
N LEU A 383 62.30 16.39 -35.33
CA LEU A 383 61.15 15.49 -35.27
C LEU A 383 60.59 15.29 -36.66
N GLN A 384 60.51 14.04 -37.11
CA GLN A 384 59.93 13.67 -38.41
C GLN A 384 58.43 13.35 -38.28
N ASP A 385 57.68 13.48 -39.38
CA ASP A 385 56.27 13.08 -39.49
C ASP A 385 55.31 13.77 -38.48
N VAL A 386 55.53 15.04 -38.17
CA VAL A 386 54.64 15.81 -37.30
C VAL A 386 53.42 16.29 -38.10
N GLU A 387 52.22 16.08 -37.56
CA GLU A 387 50.99 16.59 -38.18
C GLU A 387 51.05 18.13 -38.33
N CYS A 388 50.91 18.63 -39.56
CA CYS A 388 51.07 20.04 -39.93
C CYS A 388 50.33 21.03 -39.00
N TRP A 389 49.12 20.69 -38.55
CA TRP A 389 48.34 21.53 -37.64
C TRP A 389 49.02 21.72 -36.26
N ARG A 390 49.69 20.69 -35.73
CA ARG A 390 50.39 20.77 -34.44
C ARG A 390 51.59 21.71 -34.48
N ALA A 391 52.35 21.64 -35.57
CA ALA A 391 53.50 22.51 -35.79
C ALA A 391 53.08 23.98 -35.92
N ARG A 392 51.93 24.27 -36.55
CA ARG A 392 51.41 25.65 -36.67
C ARG A 392 50.86 26.21 -35.36
N ASN A 393 50.36 25.34 -34.48
CA ASN A 393 49.76 25.74 -33.19
C ASN A 393 50.74 25.70 -32.00
N ASN A 394 52.04 25.50 -32.23
CA ASN A 394 53.05 25.31 -31.16
C ASN A 394 52.73 24.14 -30.19
N ASP A 395 51.94 23.15 -30.61
CA ASP A 395 51.62 21.95 -29.83
C ASP A 395 52.56 20.78 -30.20
N ILE A 396 53.86 21.03 -30.02
CA ILE A 396 54.91 20.10 -30.45
C ILE A 396 55.25 19.13 -29.30
N PRO A 397 55.25 17.80 -29.54
CA PRO A 397 55.62 16.82 -28.52
C PRO A 397 57.05 17.02 -28.00
N ALA A 398 57.25 16.72 -26.71
CA ALA A 398 58.55 16.86 -26.07
C ALA A 398 59.61 15.91 -26.66
N CYS A 399 60.85 16.37 -26.78
CA CYS A 399 61.95 15.62 -27.39
C CYS A 399 62.29 14.34 -26.60
N ARG A 400 62.28 13.17 -27.27
CA ARG A 400 62.64 11.87 -26.67
C ARG A 400 64.01 11.34 -27.08
N SER A 401 64.84 12.16 -27.73
CA SER A 401 66.21 11.77 -28.06
C SER A 401 67.01 11.43 -26.79
N PRO A 402 67.84 10.38 -26.79
CA PRO A 402 68.60 9.96 -25.62
C PRO A 402 69.73 10.95 -25.31
N VAL A 403 69.82 11.41 -24.05
CA VAL A 403 70.86 12.28 -23.51
C VAL A 403 71.23 11.88 -22.08
N ASP A 404 72.45 12.16 -21.63
CA ASP A 404 72.89 11.89 -20.26
C ASP A 404 72.57 13.09 -19.33
N ILE A 405 71.97 12.86 -18.16
CA ILE A 405 71.51 13.92 -17.23
C ILE A 405 72.16 13.73 -15.84
N GLN A 406 72.80 14.76 -15.30
CA GLN A 406 73.39 14.73 -13.95
C GLN A 406 72.35 15.16 -12.88
N LEU A 407 72.08 14.30 -11.89
CA LEU A 407 71.07 14.49 -10.84
C LEU A 407 71.63 15.27 -9.64
N LEU A 408 70.74 15.90 -8.84
CA LEU A 408 71.12 16.69 -7.65
C LEU A 408 71.85 15.89 -6.56
N CYS A 409 71.70 14.56 -6.54
CA CYS A 409 72.44 13.66 -5.65
C CYS A 409 73.88 13.38 -6.10
N GLY A 410 74.32 13.92 -7.25
CA GLY A 410 75.65 13.75 -7.81
C GLY A 410 75.79 12.60 -8.82
N HIS A 411 74.77 11.76 -9.02
CA HIS A 411 74.79 10.63 -9.96
C HIS A 411 74.30 11.00 -11.36
N THR A 412 74.85 10.34 -12.40
CA THR A 412 74.50 10.57 -13.81
C THR A 412 73.52 9.52 -14.32
N LEU A 413 72.38 9.96 -14.84
CA LEU A 413 71.39 9.13 -15.51
C LEU A 413 71.72 9.06 -17.01
N TYR A 414 72.27 7.93 -17.45
CA TYR A 414 72.65 7.72 -18.85
C TYR A 414 71.43 7.43 -19.75
N SER A 415 71.44 7.95 -20.98
CA SER A 415 70.44 7.67 -22.02
C SER A 415 68.98 7.99 -21.61
N ALA A 416 68.77 9.12 -20.96
CA ALA A 416 67.45 9.62 -20.59
C ALA A 416 66.80 10.41 -21.73
N GLU A 417 65.47 10.39 -21.83
CA GLU A 417 64.74 11.19 -22.82
C GLU A 417 64.97 12.69 -22.57
N CYS A 418 65.44 13.41 -23.59
CA CYS A 418 65.86 14.82 -23.54
C CYS A 418 64.91 15.77 -22.78
N TRP A 419 63.60 15.61 -22.93
CA TRP A 419 62.60 16.44 -22.24
C TRP A 419 62.69 16.39 -20.70
N ARG A 420 63.28 15.33 -20.13
CA ARG A 420 63.44 15.18 -18.67
C ARG A 420 64.43 16.18 -18.08
N ASN A 421 65.35 16.71 -18.87
CA ASN A 421 66.36 17.67 -18.39
C ASN A 421 65.73 18.95 -17.81
N GLN A 422 64.55 19.35 -18.31
CA GLN A 422 63.80 20.51 -17.80
C GLN A 422 63.16 20.29 -16.41
N ASN A 423 63.14 19.06 -15.88
CA ASN A 423 62.53 18.70 -14.59
C ASN A 423 63.50 17.93 -13.67
N ARG A 424 64.80 18.25 -13.69
CA ARG A 424 65.85 17.55 -12.91
C ARG A 424 65.59 17.45 -11.39
N GLU A 425 64.76 18.32 -10.82
CA GLU A 425 64.40 18.32 -9.39
C GLU A 425 63.36 17.25 -9.00
N LYS A 426 62.67 16.64 -9.98
CA LYS A 426 61.65 15.60 -9.77
C LYS A 426 62.11 14.20 -10.17
N ILE A 427 63.34 14.06 -10.68
CA ILE A 427 63.88 12.78 -11.11
C ILE A 427 64.45 12.07 -9.88
N GLU A 428 63.81 10.95 -9.51
CA GLU A 428 64.23 10.11 -8.39
C GLU A 428 65.50 9.32 -8.77
N CYS A 429 66.47 9.29 -7.87
CA CYS A 429 67.72 8.53 -8.06
C CYS A 429 67.57 7.11 -7.51
N ASP A 430 67.89 6.12 -8.35
CA ASP A 430 67.83 4.68 -8.03
C ASP A 430 69.18 4.06 -7.63
N GLU A 431 70.23 4.88 -7.46
CA GLU A 431 71.56 4.40 -7.03
C GLU A 431 71.54 3.94 -5.56
N PRO A 432 72.15 2.78 -5.25
CA PRO A 432 72.12 2.18 -3.91
C PRO A 432 73.08 2.88 -2.93
N ILE A 433 72.56 3.31 -1.77
CA ILE A 433 73.33 3.85 -0.63
C ILE A 433 73.10 3.04 0.65
N ASP A 434 74.04 3.06 1.60
CA ASP A 434 73.88 2.41 2.90
C ASP A 434 73.34 3.41 3.95
N LEU A 435 72.13 3.19 4.48
CA LEU A 435 71.41 4.14 5.36
C LEU A 435 71.30 3.63 6.81
N ILE A 436 71.71 4.41 7.83
CA ILE A 436 71.62 4.04 9.26
C ILE A 436 70.32 4.62 9.89
N LEU A 437 69.48 3.77 10.49
CA LEU A 437 68.17 4.18 11.03
C LEU A 437 68.24 4.78 12.46
N PRO A 438 67.66 5.98 12.72
CA PRO A 438 67.68 6.60 14.05
C PRO A 438 66.79 5.84 15.05
N GLY A 439 67.33 5.51 16.23
CA GLY A 439 66.59 4.92 17.35
C GLY A 439 66.71 3.40 17.51
N CYS A 440 67.27 2.68 16.53
CA CYS A 440 67.69 1.28 16.69
C CYS A 440 69.15 1.03 16.27
N GLY A 441 69.79 1.96 15.53
CA GLY A 441 71.22 1.91 15.22
C GLY A 441 71.63 0.94 14.11
N HIS A 442 70.69 0.26 13.44
CA HIS A 442 70.99 -0.69 12.37
C HIS A 442 71.13 -0.04 10.98
N THR A 443 72.10 -0.53 10.20
CA THR A 443 72.42 -0.10 8.84
C THR A 443 71.61 -0.88 7.80
N LEU A 444 71.04 -0.21 6.82
CA LEU A 444 70.23 -0.78 5.74
C LEU A 444 71.02 -0.67 4.43
N PRO A 445 71.64 -1.76 3.94
CA PRO A 445 72.51 -1.70 2.77
C PRO A 445 71.71 -1.56 1.47
N LYS A 446 72.24 -0.82 0.49
CA LYS A 446 71.63 -0.61 -0.85
C LYS A 446 70.21 -0.01 -0.86
N ALA A 447 69.90 0.90 0.06
CA ALA A 447 68.68 1.69 0.05
C ALA A 447 68.69 2.72 -1.09
N LYS A 448 67.53 3.01 -1.69
CA LYS A 448 67.41 4.05 -2.73
C LYS A 448 67.66 5.43 -2.15
N CYS A 449 68.47 6.23 -2.84
CA CYS A 449 68.87 7.58 -2.45
C CYS A 449 67.68 8.51 -2.08
N CYS A 450 66.48 8.30 -2.64
CA CYS A 450 65.30 9.17 -2.45
C CYS A 450 64.55 9.05 -1.10
N LEU A 451 64.96 8.19 -0.17
CA LEU A 451 64.23 7.91 1.09
C LEU A 451 64.37 8.97 2.22
N ASP A 452 65.03 10.10 1.99
CA ASP A 452 65.50 11.02 3.04
C ASP A 452 64.42 11.96 3.66
N LYS A 453 63.13 11.84 3.33
CA LYS A 453 62.11 12.84 3.73
C LYS A 453 61.18 12.49 4.90
N ASP A 454 61.13 11.26 5.41
CA ASP A 454 60.28 10.91 6.58
C ASP A 454 60.94 9.85 7.50
N LYS A 455 61.91 10.28 8.33
CA LYS A 455 62.74 9.40 9.18
C LYS A 455 62.00 8.69 10.33
N GLU A 456 60.73 8.98 10.61
CA GLU A 456 59.96 8.36 11.70
C GLU A 456 59.04 7.20 11.25
N SER A 457 58.90 6.95 9.95
CA SER A 457 57.93 5.96 9.42
C SER A 457 58.54 4.62 8.96
N ILE A 458 59.86 4.50 8.97
CA ILE A 458 60.58 3.32 8.43
C ILE A 458 60.69 2.22 9.49
N LYS A 459 60.09 1.05 9.23
CA LYS A 459 60.07 -0.12 10.13
C LYS A 459 61.37 -0.94 10.03
N CYS A 460 62.18 -0.95 11.08
CA CYS A 460 63.44 -1.70 11.16
C CYS A 460 63.21 -3.23 11.23
N LYS A 461 63.55 -3.96 10.16
CA LYS A 461 63.38 -5.42 10.04
C LYS A 461 64.54 -6.26 10.56
N THR A 462 65.58 -5.65 11.14
CA THR A 462 66.71 -6.39 11.72
C THR A 462 66.24 -7.29 12.86
N SER A 463 66.66 -8.55 12.81
CA SER A 463 66.35 -9.63 13.75
C SER A 463 67.01 -9.39 15.12
N ILE A 464 66.23 -9.37 16.20
CA ILE A 464 66.71 -9.29 17.59
C ILE A 464 66.09 -10.40 18.45
N ASN A 465 66.79 -10.83 19.49
CA ASN A 465 66.29 -11.86 20.42
C ASN A 465 65.56 -11.19 21.61
N VAL A 466 64.34 -11.61 21.94
CA VAL A 466 63.49 -11.02 22.99
C VAL A 466 63.00 -12.09 23.96
N THR A 467 63.27 -11.95 25.25
CA THR A 467 62.84 -12.90 26.31
C THR A 467 61.43 -12.59 26.80
N LEU A 468 60.52 -13.57 26.73
CA LEU A 468 59.13 -13.45 27.19
C LEU A 468 58.98 -13.72 28.69
N SER A 469 57.87 -13.29 29.30
CA SER A 469 57.57 -13.45 30.74
C SER A 469 57.48 -14.90 31.23
N CYS A 470 57.33 -15.88 30.34
CA CYS A 470 57.41 -17.32 30.65
C CYS A 470 58.86 -17.85 30.74
N GLY A 471 59.88 -16.99 30.64
CA GLY A 471 61.30 -17.34 30.75
C GLY A 471 61.97 -17.81 29.45
N HIS A 472 61.24 -17.89 28.33
CA HIS A 472 61.77 -18.36 27.04
C HIS A 472 62.13 -17.19 26.10
N THR A 473 63.23 -17.34 25.35
CA THR A 473 63.76 -16.30 24.44
C THR A 473 63.32 -16.54 22.99
N LEU A 474 62.56 -15.62 22.42
CA LEU A 474 62.23 -15.60 21.00
C LEU A 474 63.43 -15.08 20.23
N GLN A 475 63.97 -15.87 19.31
CA GLN A 475 65.05 -15.45 18.42
C GLN A 475 64.48 -14.80 17.14
N ASP A 476 65.25 -13.91 16.53
CA ASP A 476 64.95 -13.28 15.23
C ASP A 476 63.63 -12.49 15.11
N VAL A 477 63.26 -11.76 16.15
CA VAL A 477 62.10 -10.85 16.12
C VAL A 477 62.51 -9.54 15.44
N GLU A 478 61.78 -9.13 14.40
CA GLU A 478 62.00 -7.83 13.74
C GLU A 478 61.89 -6.68 14.77
N CYS A 479 62.97 -5.93 14.94
CA CYS A 479 63.18 -4.90 15.97
C CYS A 479 61.98 -3.97 16.20
N TRP A 480 61.28 -3.56 15.14
CA TRP A 480 60.13 -2.65 15.25
C TRP A 480 58.92 -3.23 16.02
N LYS A 481 58.74 -4.56 16.07
CA LYS A 481 57.62 -5.21 16.77
C LYS A 481 57.74 -5.13 18.30
N ASN A 482 58.97 -5.11 18.82
CA ASN A 482 59.25 -4.99 20.25
C ASN A 482 58.87 -3.60 20.80
N LYS A 483 59.17 -2.54 20.04
CA LYS A 483 58.91 -1.14 20.45
C LYS A 483 57.42 -0.80 20.59
N HIS A 484 56.53 -1.53 19.89
CA HIS A 484 55.07 -1.33 19.92
C HIS A 484 54.28 -2.39 20.73
N ARG A 485 54.96 -3.25 21.52
CA ARG A 485 54.34 -4.32 22.34
C ARG A 485 53.41 -5.28 21.57
N GLN A 486 53.73 -5.60 20.31
CA GLN A 486 53.04 -6.64 19.53
C GLN A 486 53.91 -7.89 19.42
N LEU A 487 54.18 -8.55 20.55
CA LEU A 487 54.98 -9.79 20.58
C LEU A 487 54.08 -11.04 20.41
N PRO A 488 54.50 -12.04 19.60
CA PRO A 488 53.78 -13.32 19.47
C PRO A 488 53.76 -14.13 20.78
N LYS A 489 52.77 -15.01 20.93
CA LYS A 489 52.70 -15.95 22.07
C LYS A 489 53.80 -17.01 21.99
N CYS A 490 54.30 -17.47 23.14
CA CYS A 490 55.43 -18.41 23.23
C CYS A 490 55.15 -19.77 22.56
N SER A 491 56.04 -20.17 21.63
CA SER A 491 55.98 -21.40 20.85
C SER A 491 56.92 -22.51 21.37
N ALA A 492 57.66 -22.28 22.46
CA ALA A 492 58.61 -23.25 23.00
C ALA A 492 57.90 -24.53 23.47
N SER A 493 58.46 -25.70 23.15
CA SER A 493 57.89 -27.02 23.46
C SER A 493 58.04 -27.37 24.94
N THR A 494 56.94 -27.70 25.60
CA THR A 494 56.88 -28.17 27.00
C THR A 494 55.94 -29.37 27.09
N ASN A 495 56.18 -30.24 28.07
CA ASN A 495 55.32 -31.39 28.32
C ASN A 495 54.20 -30.98 29.29
N ILE A 496 52.94 -31.31 28.96
CA ILE A 496 51.76 -31.00 29.77
C ILE A 496 50.98 -32.28 30.09
N THR A 497 50.56 -32.47 31.34
CA THR A 497 49.71 -33.59 31.76
C THR A 497 48.24 -33.19 31.63
N LEU A 498 47.46 -33.96 30.86
CA LEU A 498 46.02 -33.75 30.68
C LEU A 498 45.19 -34.34 31.84
N PRO A 499 43.92 -33.89 32.04
CA PRO A 499 43.07 -34.39 33.12
C PRO A 499 42.78 -35.91 33.12
N CYS A 500 42.94 -36.57 31.96
CA CYS A 500 42.84 -38.04 31.83
C CYS A 500 44.11 -38.79 32.30
N GLY A 501 45.12 -38.09 32.82
CA GLY A 501 46.36 -38.68 33.35
C GLY A 501 47.50 -38.82 32.35
N HIS A 502 47.23 -38.70 31.05
CA HIS A 502 48.24 -38.84 29.99
C HIS A 502 49.09 -37.58 29.78
N ILE A 503 50.39 -37.77 29.53
CA ILE A 503 51.38 -36.69 29.34
C ILE A 503 51.59 -36.44 27.84
N LEU A 504 51.25 -35.23 27.38
CA LEU A 504 51.53 -34.77 26.02
C LEU A 504 52.89 -34.07 25.99
N GLN A 505 53.81 -34.61 25.19
CA GLN A 505 55.15 -34.05 25.05
C GLN A 505 55.22 -33.03 23.90
N ASN A 506 56.13 -32.05 24.01
CA ASN A 506 56.40 -31.04 22.97
C ASN A 506 55.22 -30.13 22.55
N VAL A 507 54.39 -29.69 23.51
CA VAL A 507 53.30 -28.75 23.25
C VAL A 507 53.78 -27.29 23.43
N GLU A 508 53.40 -26.41 22.51
CA GLU A 508 53.74 -24.99 22.58
C GLU A 508 53.24 -24.33 23.87
N CYS A 509 54.18 -23.74 24.62
CA CYS A 509 54.02 -23.23 25.99
C CYS A 509 52.75 -22.40 26.26
N HIS A 510 52.31 -21.57 25.31
CA HIS A 510 51.12 -20.73 25.50
C HIS A 510 49.79 -21.50 25.56
N LYS A 511 49.75 -22.79 25.21
CA LYS A 511 48.53 -23.64 25.30
C LYS A 511 48.27 -24.19 26.70
N ASN A 512 49.18 -23.95 27.65
CA ASN A 512 49.09 -24.44 29.04
C ASN A 512 47.94 -23.80 29.84
N GLU A 513 47.31 -22.73 29.33
CA GLU A 513 46.18 -22.03 29.98
C GLU A 513 44.78 -22.58 29.59
N ILE A 514 44.68 -23.48 28.60
CA ILE A 514 43.41 -24.04 28.05
C ILE A 514 43.33 -25.57 28.19
N LYS A 515 43.91 -26.14 29.25
CA LYS A 515 44.07 -27.59 29.47
C LYS A 515 42.79 -28.42 29.38
N GLU A 516 41.62 -27.81 29.62
CA GLU A 516 40.32 -28.51 29.58
C GLU A 516 39.75 -28.70 28.16
N GLU A 517 40.27 -28.00 27.15
CA GLU A 517 39.76 -28.05 25.75
C GLU A 517 40.63 -28.91 24.80
N ILE A 518 41.76 -29.45 25.26
CA ILE A 518 42.69 -30.23 24.44
C ILE A 518 42.26 -31.72 24.41
N LYS A 519 42.00 -32.25 23.21
CA LYS A 519 41.60 -33.66 22.99
C LYS A 519 42.80 -34.60 23.11
N CYS A 520 42.73 -35.57 24.02
CA CYS A 520 43.78 -36.59 24.20
C CYS A 520 43.68 -37.69 23.14
N THR A 521 44.72 -37.89 22.32
CA THR A 521 44.78 -38.92 21.27
C THR A 521 45.60 -40.16 21.66
N ALA A 522 45.93 -40.32 22.95
CA ALA A 522 46.61 -41.52 23.42
C ALA A 522 45.72 -42.76 23.19
N PRO A 523 46.29 -43.91 22.78
CA PRO A 523 45.53 -45.14 22.56
C PRO A 523 44.98 -45.66 23.90
N ASP A 524 43.68 -45.96 23.92
CA ASP A 524 42.94 -46.48 25.07
C ASP A 524 41.86 -47.45 24.55
N ASP A 525 41.58 -48.51 25.32
CA ASP A 525 40.62 -49.53 24.91
C ASP A 525 39.23 -49.17 25.44
N ILE A 526 38.29 -48.83 24.55
CA ILE A 526 36.98 -48.27 24.93
C ILE A 526 35.89 -49.32 24.78
N GLU A 527 35.17 -49.63 25.86
CA GLU A 527 33.99 -50.51 25.82
C GLU A 527 32.74 -49.75 25.35
N LEU A 528 32.19 -50.15 24.18
CA LEU A 528 30.99 -49.54 23.59
C LEU A 528 29.70 -50.06 24.27
N PRO A 529 28.56 -49.34 24.19
CA PRO A 529 27.30 -49.75 24.83
C PRO A 529 26.75 -51.11 24.41
N CYS A 530 27.22 -51.66 23.28
CA CYS A 530 26.90 -53.01 22.82
C CYS A 530 27.72 -54.13 23.51
N GLY A 531 28.64 -53.79 24.43
CA GLY A 531 29.52 -54.72 25.15
C GLY A 531 30.77 -55.17 24.39
N HIS A 532 31.12 -54.51 23.27
CA HIS A 532 32.34 -54.81 22.50
C HIS A 532 33.41 -53.75 22.76
N ILE A 533 34.67 -54.20 22.86
CA ILE A 533 35.83 -53.35 23.14
C ILE A 533 36.44 -52.86 21.82
N LEU A 534 36.60 -51.55 21.70
CA LEU A 534 37.31 -50.90 20.59
C LEU A 534 38.77 -50.69 21.02
N GLU A 535 39.66 -51.56 20.54
CA GLU A 535 41.08 -51.54 20.90
C GLU A 535 41.83 -50.39 20.21
N ASN A 536 42.77 -49.76 20.92
CA ASN A 536 43.61 -48.65 20.43
C ASN A 536 42.84 -47.41 19.93
N ALA A 537 41.71 -47.08 20.55
CA ALA A 537 40.96 -45.88 20.21
C ALA A 537 41.58 -44.61 20.84
N GLU A 538 41.39 -43.45 20.23
CA GLU A 538 41.90 -42.20 20.80
C GLU A 538 41.10 -41.81 22.05
N CYS A 539 41.78 -41.72 23.21
CA CYS A 539 41.19 -41.51 24.55
C CYS A 539 40.04 -40.49 24.64
N TRP A 540 40.09 -39.37 23.88
CA TRP A 540 39.02 -38.37 23.85
C TRP A 540 37.65 -38.90 23.37
N GLN A 541 37.63 -40.00 22.62
CA GLN A 541 36.42 -40.61 22.07
C GLN A 541 35.52 -41.25 23.15
N ASN A 542 36.06 -41.56 24.33
CA ASN A 542 35.31 -42.20 25.43
C ASN A 542 34.13 -41.32 25.93
N LYS A 543 34.28 -39.98 25.90
CA LYS A 543 33.20 -39.03 26.25
C LYS A 543 32.01 -39.04 25.28
N ASN A 544 32.13 -39.63 24.08
CA ASN A 544 31.07 -39.71 23.06
C ASN A 544 30.69 -41.16 22.70
N LYS A 545 30.98 -42.14 23.56
CA LYS A 545 30.81 -43.58 23.27
C LYS A 545 29.40 -44.00 22.80
N GLU A 546 28.36 -43.25 23.12
CA GLU A 546 26.98 -43.53 22.69
C GLU A 546 26.68 -43.21 21.21
N LYS A 547 27.57 -42.50 20.50
CA LYS A 547 27.37 -42.10 19.08
C LYS A 547 28.30 -42.82 18.10
N ILE A 548 29.16 -43.72 18.57
CA ILE A 548 30.15 -44.44 17.76
C ILE A 548 29.50 -45.72 17.20
N LYS A 549 29.58 -45.93 15.88
CA LYS A 549 29.03 -47.11 15.22
C LYS A 549 29.95 -48.31 15.44
N CYS A 550 29.38 -49.40 15.98
CA CYS A 550 30.12 -50.64 16.21
C CYS A 550 30.27 -51.45 14.91
N ASN A 551 31.51 -51.77 14.52
CA ASN A 551 31.85 -52.47 13.27
C ASN A 551 31.99 -54.00 13.43
N THR A 552 31.76 -54.56 14.63
CA THR A 552 31.68 -56.03 14.79
C THR A 552 30.38 -56.57 14.23
N THR A 553 30.45 -57.79 13.69
CA THR A 553 29.31 -58.46 13.06
C THR A 553 28.73 -59.51 14.00
N LYS A 554 27.40 -59.65 14.01
CA LYS A 554 26.68 -60.69 14.77
C LYS A 554 25.65 -61.37 13.88
N ASP A 555 25.49 -62.67 14.06
CA ASP A 555 24.50 -63.45 13.34
C ASP A 555 23.12 -63.27 13.99
N ILE A 556 22.09 -62.98 13.20
CA ILE A 556 20.71 -62.78 13.68
C ILE A 556 19.71 -63.66 12.92
N THR A 557 18.71 -64.19 13.62
CA THR A 557 17.66 -65.05 13.04
C THR A 557 16.39 -64.24 12.77
N LEU A 558 15.86 -64.25 11.54
CA LEU A 558 14.71 -63.41 11.17
C LEU A 558 13.38 -63.95 11.73
N PRO A 559 12.53 -63.12 12.38
CA PRO A 559 11.33 -63.57 13.11
C PRO A 559 10.24 -64.25 12.27
N VAL A 560 10.18 -63.98 10.96
CA VAL A 560 9.06 -64.42 10.10
C VAL A 560 9.38 -65.71 9.32
N CYS A 561 10.64 -65.94 8.93
CA CYS A 561 11.03 -67.11 8.15
C CYS A 561 12.04 -68.03 8.86
N GLY A 562 12.50 -67.69 10.07
CA GLY A 562 13.35 -68.56 10.90
C GLY A 562 14.79 -68.77 10.41
N HIS A 563 15.21 -68.16 9.30
CA HIS A 563 16.55 -68.32 8.73
C HIS A 563 17.60 -67.40 9.38
N LEU A 564 18.82 -67.93 9.57
CA LEU A 564 19.97 -67.26 10.17
C LEU A 564 20.70 -66.39 9.13
N LEU A 565 20.79 -65.08 9.39
CA LEU A 565 21.60 -64.14 8.63
C LEU A 565 22.92 -63.92 9.36
N GLN A 566 24.01 -64.38 8.73
CA GLN A 566 25.34 -64.29 9.31
C GLN A 566 26.05 -62.97 8.96
N ASN A 567 26.93 -62.52 9.84
CA ASN A 567 27.77 -61.33 9.70
C ASN A 567 27.02 -59.98 9.55
N VAL A 568 25.96 -59.74 10.32
CA VAL A 568 25.23 -58.46 10.28
C VAL A 568 25.91 -57.43 11.20
N GLU A 569 26.18 -56.23 10.69
CA GLU A 569 26.82 -55.14 11.42
C GLU A 569 26.03 -54.75 12.68
N CYS A 570 26.67 -54.81 13.85
CA CYS A 570 26.03 -54.70 15.17
C CYS A 570 25.18 -53.43 15.34
N TYR A 571 25.58 -52.27 14.78
CA TYR A 571 24.81 -51.03 14.90
C TYR A 571 23.47 -51.04 14.14
N ARG A 572 23.30 -51.88 13.10
CA ARG A 572 22.06 -51.97 12.32
C ARG A 572 20.97 -52.74 13.05
N VAL A 573 21.37 -53.68 13.91
CA VAL A 573 20.47 -54.47 14.77
C VAL A 573 19.97 -53.63 15.95
N GLN A 574 20.81 -52.74 16.51
CA GLN A 574 20.43 -51.86 17.62
C GLN A 574 19.41 -50.75 17.24
N ASN A 575 19.27 -50.43 15.95
CA ASN A 575 18.37 -49.38 15.44
C ASN A 575 17.04 -49.91 14.84
N GLU A 576 16.71 -51.20 15.03
CA GLU A 576 15.46 -51.84 14.56
C GLU A 576 15.18 -51.73 13.04
N GLU A 577 16.21 -51.78 12.17
CA GLU A 577 16.01 -51.81 10.71
C GLU A 577 15.40 -53.15 10.23
N SER A 578 14.48 -53.11 9.25
CA SER A 578 13.84 -54.33 8.70
C SER A 578 14.74 -55.04 7.67
N PHE A 579 15.03 -56.33 7.86
CA PHE A 579 15.90 -57.14 6.98
C PHE A 579 15.09 -58.19 6.18
N THR A 580 15.40 -58.38 4.88
CA THR A 580 14.71 -59.32 3.97
C THR A 580 15.53 -60.60 3.72
N CYS A 581 14.89 -61.77 3.78
CA CYS A 581 15.55 -63.08 3.65
C CYS A 581 15.83 -63.50 2.20
N LYS A 582 17.10 -63.84 1.88
CA LYS A 582 17.52 -64.34 0.55
C LYS A 582 17.81 -65.85 0.51
N PHE A 583 17.41 -66.61 1.54
CA PHE A 583 17.68 -68.06 1.59
C PHE A 583 16.97 -68.80 0.45
N PRO A 584 17.65 -69.68 -0.31
CA PRO A 584 17.04 -70.43 -1.40
C PRO A 584 16.11 -71.53 -0.86
N VAL A 585 14.87 -71.57 -1.34
CA VAL A 585 13.86 -72.60 -1.07
C VAL A 585 13.46 -73.27 -2.38
N ASP A 586 13.34 -74.59 -2.36
CA ASP A 586 12.90 -75.40 -3.50
C ASP A 586 11.38 -75.25 -3.69
N ILE A 587 10.95 -74.92 -4.91
CA ILE A 587 9.54 -74.96 -5.32
C ILE A 587 9.39 -75.86 -6.56
N GLU A 588 8.24 -76.53 -6.67
CA GLU A 588 7.90 -77.36 -7.83
C GLU A 588 7.31 -76.49 -8.95
N SER A 589 7.84 -76.59 -10.18
CA SER A 589 7.39 -75.77 -11.32
C SER A 589 6.09 -76.33 -11.92
N PRO A 590 5.04 -75.51 -12.17
CA PRO A 590 3.81 -76.01 -12.76
C PRO A 590 4.03 -76.53 -14.20
N GLY A 591 3.83 -77.84 -14.42
CA GLY A 591 3.78 -78.45 -15.76
C GLY A 591 4.99 -79.30 -16.20
N CYS A 592 5.99 -79.53 -15.34
CA CYS A 592 7.00 -80.59 -15.49
C CYS A 592 7.59 -80.99 -14.13
N ASP A 593 8.01 -82.26 -13.96
CA ASP A 593 8.46 -82.82 -12.66
C ASP A 593 9.91 -82.43 -12.28
N HIS A 594 10.30 -81.16 -12.49
CA HIS A 594 11.64 -80.65 -12.14
C HIS A 594 11.55 -79.54 -11.07
N THR A 595 12.42 -79.60 -10.07
CA THR A 595 12.48 -78.70 -8.91
C THR A 595 13.40 -77.49 -9.13
N LEU A 596 12.97 -76.29 -8.72
CA LEU A 596 13.71 -75.03 -8.88
C LEU A 596 13.94 -74.33 -7.52
N LYS A 597 15.16 -73.83 -7.29
CA LYS A 597 15.52 -73.05 -6.09
C LYS A 597 15.28 -71.55 -6.30
N ILE A 598 14.43 -70.94 -5.47
CA ILE A 598 14.17 -69.49 -5.47
C ILE A 598 14.40 -68.86 -4.10
N GLU A 599 14.69 -67.56 -4.04
CA GLU A 599 14.92 -66.84 -2.77
C GLU A 599 13.61 -66.71 -1.94
N CYS A 600 13.67 -67.00 -0.64
CA CYS A 600 12.53 -67.09 0.30
C CYS A 600 11.59 -65.87 0.29
N CYS A 601 12.10 -64.65 0.08
CA CYS A 601 11.27 -63.43 -0.01
C CYS A 601 10.42 -63.30 -1.29
N LYS A 602 10.58 -64.21 -2.28
CA LYS A 602 9.85 -64.20 -3.56
C LYS A 602 8.83 -65.33 -3.69
N LYS A 603 8.66 -66.21 -2.68
CA LYS A 603 7.82 -67.43 -2.79
C LYS A 603 6.34 -67.15 -3.10
N ASP A 604 5.82 -65.99 -2.72
CA ASP A 604 4.39 -65.62 -2.87
C ASP A 604 4.14 -64.61 -4.03
N GLN A 605 5.15 -64.35 -4.88
CA GLN A 605 5.04 -63.48 -6.05
C GLN A 605 4.83 -64.29 -7.34
N SER A 606 3.57 -64.54 -7.70
CA SER A 606 3.13 -65.40 -8.81
C SER A 606 3.53 -64.97 -10.24
N GLU A 607 4.27 -63.86 -10.41
CA GLU A 607 4.64 -63.31 -11.73
C GLU A 607 6.13 -63.48 -12.09
N ASN A 608 6.96 -64.15 -11.27
CA ASN A 608 8.42 -64.29 -11.52
C ASN A 608 9.00 -65.70 -11.22
N ILE A 609 8.44 -66.75 -11.85
CA ILE A 609 9.00 -68.12 -11.81
C ILE A 609 9.74 -68.42 -13.15
N PRO A 610 11.03 -68.84 -13.16
CA PRO A 610 11.78 -69.16 -14.39
C PRO A 610 11.36 -70.50 -15.03
N LYS A 611 11.40 -70.60 -16.37
CA LYS A 611 11.04 -71.82 -17.15
C LYS A 611 12.24 -72.80 -17.31
N CYS A 612 11.96 -74.09 -17.53
CA CYS A 612 12.93 -75.21 -17.49
C CYS A 612 13.88 -75.32 -18.72
N ASN A 613 15.20 -75.23 -18.54
CA ASN A 613 16.23 -75.18 -19.61
C ASN A 613 16.88 -76.55 -19.98
N HIS A 614 16.10 -77.57 -20.35
CA HIS A 614 16.63 -78.87 -20.81
C HIS A 614 16.41 -79.09 -22.33
N LEU A 615 17.47 -79.36 -23.10
CA LEU A 615 17.46 -79.41 -24.58
C LEU A 615 17.13 -80.79 -25.21
N VAL A 616 16.27 -80.85 -26.24
CA VAL A 616 15.81 -82.07 -26.95
C VAL A 616 15.78 -81.86 -28.49
N LYS A 617 16.00 -82.90 -29.31
CA LYS A 617 15.94 -82.84 -30.81
C LYS A 617 14.62 -83.37 -31.36
N THR A 618 14.03 -82.70 -32.37
CA THR A 618 12.76 -83.10 -33.04
C THR A 618 12.78 -82.87 -34.58
N LYS A 619 11.89 -83.54 -35.31
CA LYS A 619 11.81 -83.53 -36.80
C LYS A 619 10.59 -82.73 -37.27
N LEU A 620 10.73 -81.83 -38.27
CA LEU A 620 9.67 -80.89 -38.68
C LEU A 620 8.83 -81.38 -39.89
N PRO A 621 7.55 -80.96 -40.01
CA PRO A 621 6.65 -81.39 -41.09
C PRO A 621 7.08 -80.99 -42.52
N CYS A 622 7.97 -80.00 -42.68
CA CYS A 622 8.52 -79.56 -43.97
C CYS A 622 9.74 -80.38 -44.45
N GLY A 623 10.09 -81.47 -43.76
CA GLY A 623 11.16 -82.40 -44.17
C GLY A 623 12.57 -82.11 -43.62
N HIS A 624 12.79 -81.01 -42.89
CA HIS A 624 14.09 -80.65 -42.31
C HIS A 624 14.19 -80.98 -40.79
N MET A 625 15.42 -81.20 -40.29
CA MET A 625 15.72 -81.45 -38.87
C MET A 625 15.86 -80.12 -38.10
N SER A 626 15.27 -80.01 -36.91
CA SER A 626 15.54 -78.86 -36.03
C SER A 626 16.85 -79.06 -35.26
N GLY A 627 17.54 -77.96 -34.93
CA GLY A 627 18.57 -77.98 -33.87
C GLY A 627 17.96 -78.28 -32.50
N TYR A 628 18.81 -78.48 -31.47
CA TYR A 628 18.41 -78.71 -30.08
C TYR A 628 17.44 -77.61 -29.59
N VAL A 629 16.31 -77.98 -28.99
CA VAL A 629 15.27 -77.05 -28.49
C VAL A 629 14.90 -77.37 -27.04
N ASP A 630 14.65 -76.36 -26.21
CA ASP A 630 14.35 -76.54 -24.78
C ASP A 630 12.98 -77.18 -24.52
N CYS A 631 12.88 -77.99 -23.47
CA CYS A 631 11.75 -78.87 -23.13
C CYS A 631 10.42 -78.12 -22.91
N TRP A 632 10.46 -76.84 -22.49
CA TRP A 632 9.25 -76.01 -22.35
C TRP A 632 8.70 -75.48 -23.69
N GLU A 633 9.43 -75.60 -24.80
CA GLU A 633 9.07 -75.00 -26.09
C GLU A 633 8.25 -75.93 -27.03
N ILE A 634 8.03 -77.20 -26.66
CA ILE A 634 7.47 -78.23 -27.56
C ILE A 634 5.92 -78.29 -27.57
N LYS A 635 5.21 -77.63 -26.62
CA LYS A 635 3.74 -77.71 -26.52
C LYS A 635 2.93 -76.43 -26.83
N GLU A 636 3.56 -75.28 -27.08
CA GLU A 636 2.80 -74.04 -27.36
C GLU A 636 3.24 -73.20 -28.58
N LYS A 637 4.19 -73.66 -29.42
CA LYS A 637 4.49 -73.00 -30.72
C LYS A 637 4.87 -73.96 -31.85
N GLU A 638 4.31 -73.75 -33.05
CA GLU A 638 4.75 -74.38 -34.32
C GLU A 638 6.25 -74.08 -34.55
N ILE A 639 7.10 -75.11 -34.58
CA ILE A 639 8.54 -74.93 -34.88
C ILE A 639 8.71 -74.57 -36.36
N LYS A 640 9.41 -73.46 -36.62
CA LYS A 640 9.45 -72.74 -37.90
C LYS A 640 10.70 -73.08 -38.74
N CYS A 641 10.51 -73.43 -40.02
CA CYS A 641 11.56 -73.70 -41.00
C CYS A 641 12.38 -72.44 -41.38
N ASN A 642 13.72 -72.50 -41.31
CA ASN A 642 14.64 -71.37 -41.54
C ASN A 642 15.22 -71.29 -42.98
N ALA A 643 14.69 -72.04 -43.96
CA ALA A 643 15.16 -71.96 -45.36
C ALA A 643 14.69 -70.67 -46.07
N SER A 644 15.53 -70.06 -46.91
CA SER A 644 15.31 -68.73 -47.53
C SER A 644 14.61 -68.79 -48.92
N ILE A 645 13.65 -67.91 -49.16
CA ILE A 645 12.88 -67.70 -50.41
C ILE A 645 12.66 -66.20 -50.71
N ASP A 646 12.43 -65.77 -51.96
CA ASP A 646 12.22 -64.35 -52.32
C ASP A 646 10.73 -64.01 -52.56
N ILE A 647 10.23 -62.84 -52.10
CA ILE A 647 8.80 -62.44 -52.18
C ILE A 647 8.63 -60.96 -52.62
N LYS A 648 7.62 -60.64 -53.46
CA LYS A 648 7.31 -59.28 -53.97
C LYS A 648 6.05 -58.66 -53.29
N LEU A 649 6.12 -57.41 -52.82
CA LEU A 649 5.07 -56.71 -52.03
C LEU A 649 4.17 -55.76 -52.85
N PRO A 650 2.90 -55.51 -52.42
CA PRO A 650 1.95 -54.62 -53.12
C PRO A 650 2.34 -53.12 -53.13
N CYS A 651 3.27 -52.67 -52.29
CA CYS A 651 3.84 -51.32 -52.38
C CYS A 651 4.91 -51.16 -53.49
N GLY A 652 5.17 -52.21 -54.28
CA GLY A 652 6.09 -52.21 -55.43
C GLY A 652 7.53 -52.69 -55.16
N HIS A 653 7.89 -53.05 -53.93
CA HIS A 653 9.26 -53.47 -53.55
C HIS A 653 9.39 -55.00 -53.37
N THR A 654 10.55 -55.58 -53.70
CA THR A 654 10.85 -57.03 -53.56
C THR A 654 11.76 -57.29 -52.36
N LEU A 655 11.42 -58.28 -51.53
CA LEU A 655 12.22 -58.74 -50.39
C LEU A 655 12.91 -60.05 -50.75
N LEU A 656 14.24 -60.08 -50.62
CA LEU A 656 15.07 -61.25 -50.88
C LEU A 656 15.35 -62.00 -49.55
N ASN A 657 15.53 -63.32 -49.61
CA ASN A 657 15.91 -64.21 -48.51
C ASN A 657 14.94 -64.24 -47.30
N VAL A 658 13.64 -64.26 -47.55
CA VAL A 658 12.57 -64.42 -46.56
C VAL A 658 12.46 -65.88 -46.12
N LYS A 659 12.30 -66.15 -44.82
CA LYS A 659 12.27 -67.52 -44.30
C LYS A 659 10.94 -68.22 -44.60
N CYS A 660 11.01 -69.45 -45.08
CA CYS A 660 9.92 -70.32 -45.54
C CYS A 660 8.73 -70.45 -44.56
N SER A 661 8.94 -70.21 -43.26
CA SER A 661 7.93 -70.33 -42.22
C SER A 661 7.21 -69.03 -41.83
N GLN A 662 7.41 -67.92 -42.56
CA GLN A 662 6.61 -66.70 -42.38
C GLN A 662 5.28 -66.78 -43.15
N LYS A 663 4.19 -67.12 -42.44
CA LYS A 663 2.79 -67.07 -42.96
C LYS A 663 2.22 -65.64 -43.10
N GLU A 664 2.92 -64.61 -42.61
CA GLU A 664 2.53 -63.20 -42.75
C GLU A 664 3.50 -62.42 -43.64
N ILE A 665 2.96 -61.69 -44.61
CA ILE A 665 3.70 -60.81 -45.53
C ILE A 665 4.49 -59.77 -44.71
N PRO A 666 5.83 -59.68 -44.82
CA PRO A 666 6.61 -58.71 -44.05
C PRO A 666 6.25 -57.26 -44.44
N LYS A 667 6.19 -56.39 -43.44
CA LYS A 667 5.98 -54.95 -43.61
C LYS A 667 7.15 -54.33 -44.38
N CYS A 668 6.87 -53.36 -45.24
CA CYS A 668 7.91 -52.71 -46.05
C CYS A 668 8.85 -51.87 -45.16
N ASN A 669 10.11 -52.29 -45.06
CA ASN A 669 11.19 -51.61 -44.31
C ASN A 669 11.93 -50.55 -45.14
N VAL A 670 11.40 -50.16 -46.29
CA VAL A 670 11.96 -49.08 -47.09
C VAL A 670 11.65 -47.75 -46.39
N ASN A 671 12.69 -46.99 -46.08
CA ASN A 671 12.57 -45.68 -45.46
C ASN A 671 12.10 -44.64 -46.48
N VAL A 672 11.06 -43.88 -46.11
CA VAL A 672 10.51 -42.80 -46.92
C VAL A 672 10.38 -41.53 -46.08
N ASP A 673 10.52 -40.37 -46.73
CA ASP A 673 10.21 -39.09 -46.11
C ASP A 673 8.69 -38.87 -46.11
N PHE A 674 8.12 -38.53 -44.94
CA PHE A 674 6.68 -38.36 -44.75
C PHE A 674 6.37 -36.94 -44.27
N GLU A 675 5.42 -36.27 -44.94
CA GLU A 675 4.95 -34.93 -44.59
C GLU A 675 3.56 -35.01 -43.95
N PHE A 676 3.43 -34.51 -42.72
CA PHE A 676 2.13 -34.45 -42.04
C PHE A 676 1.23 -33.37 -42.66
N PRO A 677 -0.10 -33.48 -42.57
CA PRO A 677 -1.04 -32.44 -43.00
C PRO A 677 -0.81 -31.05 -42.35
N CYS A 678 -0.11 -31.01 -41.21
CA CYS A 678 0.29 -29.77 -40.54
C CYS A 678 1.56 -29.11 -41.15
N GLY A 679 2.13 -29.67 -42.23
CA GLY A 679 3.31 -29.14 -42.94
C GLY A 679 4.68 -29.50 -42.33
N HIS A 680 4.71 -30.34 -41.28
CA HIS A 680 5.97 -30.80 -40.68
C HIS A 680 6.44 -32.09 -41.38
N LYS A 681 7.75 -32.20 -41.65
CA LYS A 681 8.36 -33.35 -42.36
C LYS A 681 9.09 -34.26 -41.37
N LEU A 682 8.82 -35.55 -41.42
CA LEU A 682 9.59 -36.58 -40.73
C LEU A 682 10.35 -37.40 -41.76
N LYS A 683 11.68 -37.39 -41.68
CA LYS A 683 12.54 -38.12 -42.62
C LYS A 683 12.77 -39.54 -42.16
N ASN A 684 13.06 -40.43 -43.11
CA ASN A 684 13.56 -41.78 -42.83
C ASN A 684 12.58 -42.66 -42.01
N VAL A 685 11.30 -42.64 -42.39
CA VAL A 685 10.24 -43.40 -41.71
C VAL A 685 9.98 -44.70 -42.46
N GLU A 686 9.95 -45.82 -41.75
CA GLU A 686 9.55 -47.12 -42.31
C GLU A 686 8.16 -47.02 -42.93
N CYS A 687 8.03 -47.35 -44.22
CA CYS A 687 6.84 -47.13 -45.03
C CYS A 687 5.52 -47.63 -44.40
N TRP A 688 5.57 -48.70 -43.60
CA TRP A 688 4.39 -49.27 -42.93
C TRP A 688 3.84 -48.44 -41.75
N ARG A 689 4.57 -47.45 -41.23
CA ARG A 689 4.15 -46.66 -40.05
C ARG A 689 3.31 -45.42 -40.37
N LYS A 690 3.06 -45.12 -41.65
CA LYS A 690 2.45 -43.85 -42.10
C LYS A 690 1.13 -43.48 -41.39
N GLU A 691 0.28 -44.46 -41.05
CA GLU A 691 -1.06 -44.22 -40.50
C GLU A 691 -1.11 -44.01 -38.97
N SER A 692 -0.07 -44.37 -38.23
CA SER A 692 -0.05 -44.31 -36.76
C SER A 692 0.78 -43.17 -36.18
N LEU A 693 1.41 -42.36 -37.04
CA LEU A 693 2.30 -41.28 -36.63
C LEU A 693 1.51 -40.00 -36.30
N LYS A 694 1.85 -39.37 -35.18
CA LYS A 694 1.32 -38.07 -34.76
C LYS A 694 2.47 -37.06 -34.72
N CYS A 695 2.23 -35.84 -35.18
CA CYS A 695 3.24 -34.79 -35.13
C CYS A 695 3.62 -34.46 -33.67
N THR A 696 4.92 -34.62 -33.35
CA THR A 696 5.51 -34.38 -32.02
C THR A 696 6.18 -33.01 -31.88
N GLU A 697 6.23 -32.22 -32.95
CA GLU A 697 6.80 -30.87 -32.97
C GLU A 697 6.12 -29.95 -31.95
N LYS A 698 6.92 -29.19 -31.22
CA LYS A 698 6.45 -28.30 -30.14
C LYS A 698 6.13 -26.92 -30.72
N ILE A 699 4.84 -26.60 -30.80
CA ILE A 699 4.35 -25.31 -31.33
C ILE A 699 3.65 -24.47 -30.25
N PRO A 700 3.66 -23.14 -30.38
CA PRO A 700 2.89 -22.25 -29.52
C PRO A 700 1.38 -22.36 -29.83
N LYS A 701 0.57 -22.79 -28.85
CA LYS A 701 -0.90 -22.81 -28.93
C LYS A 701 -1.53 -21.90 -27.88
N LYS A 702 -2.54 -21.13 -28.27
CA LYS A 702 -3.36 -20.31 -27.34
C LYS A 702 -4.30 -21.21 -26.55
N LEU A 703 -4.38 -21.01 -25.23
CA LEU A 703 -5.30 -21.77 -24.37
C LEU A 703 -6.76 -21.37 -24.65
N SER A 704 -7.69 -22.33 -24.55
CA SER A 704 -9.14 -22.10 -24.74
C SER A 704 -9.72 -21.12 -23.72
N CYS A 705 -9.25 -21.19 -22.47
CA CYS A 705 -9.83 -20.45 -21.34
C CYS A 705 -9.22 -19.07 -21.08
N CYS A 706 -8.11 -18.71 -21.74
CA CYS A 706 -7.45 -17.41 -21.59
C CYS A 706 -6.55 -17.06 -22.77
N GLU A 707 -6.16 -15.79 -22.81
CA GLU A 707 -5.30 -15.14 -23.81
C GLU A 707 -3.82 -15.62 -23.79
N HIS A 708 -3.47 -16.58 -22.93
CA HIS A 708 -2.11 -17.06 -22.77
C HIS A 708 -1.76 -18.20 -23.72
N THR A 709 -0.52 -18.20 -24.19
CA THR A 709 0.04 -19.24 -25.06
C THR A 709 0.88 -20.21 -24.23
N ILE A 710 0.80 -21.49 -24.57
CA ILE A 710 1.70 -22.54 -24.06
C ILE A 710 2.39 -23.25 -25.21
N ILE A 711 3.56 -23.82 -24.95
CA ILE A 711 4.30 -24.64 -25.91
C ILE A 711 3.90 -26.09 -25.66
N THR A 712 3.27 -26.75 -26.64
CA THR A 712 2.87 -28.16 -26.57
C THR A 712 3.00 -28.83 -27.93
N GLN A 713 2.90 -30.16 -27.98
CA GLN A 713 3.00 -30.91 -29.23
C GLN A 713 1.85 -30.56 -30.17
N CYS A 714 2.12 -30.45 -31.47
CA CYS A 714 1.13 -30.12 -32.50
C CYS A 714 -0.11 -31.02 -32.46
N SER A 715 0.06 -32.30 -32.13
CA SER A 715 -1.03 -33.28 -32.01
C SER A 715 -1.84 -33.23 -30.70
N LYS A 716 -1.39 -32.52 -29.66
CA LYS A 716 -2.09 -32.44 -28.37
C LYS A 716 -3.13 -31.31 -28.35
N SER A 717 -4.34 -31.60 -27.86
CA SER A 717 -5.37 -30.58 -27.58
C SER A 717 -5.00 -29.75 -26.35
N VAL A 718 -5.43 -28.48 -26.35
CA VAL A 718 -5.23 -27.51 -25.26
C VAL A 718 -6.51 -27.23 -24.47
N ASP A 719 -7.62 -27.91 -24.80
CA ASP A 719 -8.95 -27.56 -24.31
C ASP A 719 -9.12 -27.79 -22.80
N ASN A 720 -8.40 -28.78 -22.25
CA ASN A 720 -8.41 -29.15 -20.83
C ASN A 720 -7.16 -28.69 -20.06
N VAL A 721 -6.37 -27.76 -20.60
CA VAL A 721 -5.11 -27.34 -19.96
C VAL A 721 -5.30 -26.12 -19.06
N LEU A 722 -5.02 -26.29 -17.77
CA LEU A 722 -5.12 -25.22 -16.77
C LEU A 722 -3.98 -24.19 -16.90
N CYS A 723 -4.34 -22.90 -16.98
CA CYS A 723 -3.36 -21.83 -17.15
C CYS A 723 -2.55 -21.54 -15.87
N LYS A 724 -1.22 -21.70 -15.95
CA LYS A 724 -0.29 -21.40 -14.84
C LYS A 724 0.36 -20.00 -14.91
N ASN A 725 0.16 -19.26 -16.01
CA ASN A 725 0.76 -17.94 -16.22
C ASN A 725 0.19 -16.88 -15.26
N LYS A 726 0.95 -15.81 -15.03
CA LYS A 726 0.49 -14.65 -14.25
C LYS A 726 -0.64 -13.93 -15.00
N CYS A 727 -1.57 -13.31 -14.27
CA CYS A 727 -2.75 -12.71 -14.87
C CYS A 727 -2.40 -11.50 -15.75
N GLY A 728 -1.58 -10.58 -15.25
CA GLY A 728 -1.11 -9.41 -16.00
C GLY A 728 -2.19 -8.38 -16.37
N LYS A 729 -3.44 -8.54 -15.92
CA LYS A 729 -4.48 -7.52 -16.10
C LYS A 729 -4.28 -6.38 -15.10
N GLN A 730 -4.49 -5.15 -15.55
CA GLN A 730 -4.42 -3.95 -14.73
C GLN A 730 -5.57 -3.92 -13.71
N LEU A 731 -5.24 -3.82 -12.43
CA LEU A 731 -6.19 -3.66 -11.33
C LEU A 731 -6.69 -2.21 -11.26
N LYS A 732 -7.79 -1.97 -10.54
CA LYS A 732 -8.33 -0.63 -10.30
C LYS A 732 -7.34 0.33 -9.61
N CYS A 733 -6.32 -0.20 -8.93
CA CYS A 733 -5.24 0.58 -8.33
C CYS A 733 -4.11 0.96 -9.31
N GLY A 734 -4.21 0.59 -10.59
CA GLY A 734 -3.20 0.88 -11.62
C GLY A 734 -2.08 -0.16 -11.71
N HIS A 735 -1.96 -1.07 -10.72
CA HIS A 735 -0.96 -2.14 -10.73
C HIS A 735 -1.41 -3.38 -11.49
N ASP A 736 -0.46 -4.13 -12.04
CA ASP A 736 -0.72 -5.41 -12.70
C ASP A 736 -1.04 -6.54 -11.71
N CYS A 737 -1.98 -7.41 -12.09
CA CYS A 737 -2.34 -8.56 -11.28
C CYS A 737 -1.25 -9.64 -11.33
N LEU A 738 -0.54 -9.80 -10.21
CA LEU A 738 0.52 -10.79 -10.03
C LEU A 738 0.02 -12.22 -9.74
N ASN A 739 -1.30 -12.43 -9.61
CA ASN A 739 -1.87 -13.75 -9.31
C ASN A 739 -1.85 -14.68 -10.52
N LYS A 740 -1.88 -16.00 -10.27
CA LYS A 740 -2.05 -17.02 -11.31
C LYS A 740 -3.37 -16.82 -12.05
N CYS A 741 -3.35 -16.95 -13.37
CA CYS A 741 -4.50 -16.78 -14.26
C CYS A 741 -5.68 -17.67 -13.84
N LEU A 742 -5.41 -18.95 -13.55
CA LEU A 742 -6.40 -19.91 -13.03
C LEU A 742 -7.13 -19.42 -11.76
N GLY A 743 -6.40 -18.79 -10.83
CA GLY A 743 -7.00 -18.24 -9.62
C GLY A 743 -7.97 -17.08 -9.90
N CYS A 744 -7.69 -16.29 -10.94
CA CYS A 744 -8.57 -15.20 -11.38
C CYS A 744 -9.77 -15.72 -12.18
N GLN A 745 -9.56 -16.75 -13.01
CA GLN A 745 -10.63 -17.44 -13.74
C GLN A 745 -11.65 -18.06 -12.78
N ARG A 746 -11.19 -18.83 -11.77
CA ARG A 746 -12.08 -19.44 -10.76
C ARG A 746 -12.90 -18.43 -9.96
N ARG A 747 -12.34 -17.24 -9.66
CA ARG A 747 -13.07 -16.17 -8.97
C ARG A 747 -14.07 -15.45 -9.86
N SER A 748 -13.82 -15.44 -11.16
CA SER A 748 -14.68 -14.78 -12.14
C SER A 748 -15.81 -15.70 -12.61
N MET A 749 -15.55 -17.00 -12.70
CA MET A 749 -16.50 -18.01 -13.18
C MET A 749 -16.21 -19.38 -12.54
N SER A 750 -16.61 -19.56 -11.28
CA SER A 750 -16.32 -20.76 -10.49
C SER A 750 -17.01 -22.02 -11.01
N GLN A 751 -18.20 -21.87 -11.61
CA GLN A 751 -19.05 -22.96 -12.10
C GLN A 751 -18.44 -23.75 -13.28
N ASN A 752 -17.41 -23.22 -13.95
CA ASN A 752 -16.76 -23.89 -15.09
C ASN A 752 -15.66 -24.89 -14.67
N PHE A 753 -15.41 -25.06 -13.36
CA PHE A 753 -14.37 -25.94 -12.84
C PHE A 753 -14.97 -27.03 -11.96
N ILE A 754 -14.73 -28.30 -12.30
CA ILE A 754 -15.27 -29.47 -11.58
C ILE A 754 -14.11 -30.25 -10.97
N PHE A 755 -14.29 -30.79 -9.77
CA PHE A 755 -13.36 -31.74 -9.17
C PHE A 755 -13.84 -33.17 -9.44
N LYS A 756 -13.06 -33.95 -10.19
CA LYS A 756 -13.22 -35.39 -10.38
C LYS A 756 -11.90 -36.07 -9.99
N ASP A 757 -11.96 -37.14 -9.20
CA ASP A 757 -10.79 -37.95 -8.80
C ASP A 757 -9.58 -37.14 -8.32
N LYS A 758 -9.81 -36.16 -7.43
CA LYS A 758 -8.79 -35.22 -6.90
C LYS A 758 -8.07 -34.38 -7.97
N LYS A 759 -8.52 -34.38 -9.23
CA LYS A 759 -8.04 -33.50 -10.32
C LYS A 759 -9.10 -32.47 -10.70
N LEU A 760 -8.64 -31.27 -11.03
CA LEU A 760 -9.49 -30.14 -11.42
C LEU A 760 -9.63 -30.13 -12.95
N GLU A 761 -10.86 -30.25 -13.44
CA GLU A 761 -11.19 -30.28 -14.88
C GLU A 761 -12.05 -29.07 -15.30
N ILE A 762 -12.04 -28.77 -16.59
CA ILE A 762 -12.77 -27.65 -17.21
C ILE A 762 -14.05 -28.24 -17.83
N LYS A 763 -15.22 -27.68 -17.50
CA LYS A 763 -16.52 -28.17 -18.03
C LYS A 763 -16.71 -27.79 -19.50
N GLU A 764 -16.43 -26.53 -19.84
CA GLU A 764 -16.52 -25.99 -21.20
C GLU A 764 -15.26 -25.18 -21.57
N ALA A 765 -14.69 -25.47 -22.75
CA ALA A 765 -13.49 -24.84 -23.29
C ALA A 765 -13.78 -23.45 -23.90
N ILE A 766 -14.26 -22.51 -23.07
CA ILE A 766 -14.63 -21.14 -23.46
C ILE A 766 -13.70 -20.08 -22.85
N LEU A 767 -13.51 -18.97 -23.56
CA LEU A 767 -12.66 -17.86 -23.11
C LEU A 767 -13.25 -17.16 -21.86
N ILE A 768 -12.61 -17.35 -20.69
CA ILE A 768 -13.08 -16.76 -19.43
C ILE A 768 -12.52 -15.34 -19.26
N ARG A 769 -13.40 -14.33 -19.27
CA ARG A 769 -13.03 -12.95 -18.91
C ARG A 769 -12.78 -12.85 -17.40
N ARG A 770 -11.53 -12.50 -17.03
CA ARG A 770 -11.07 -12.34 -15.64
C ARG A 770 -11.57 -11.01 -15.06
N THR A 771 -12.84 -10.94 -14.67
CA THR A 771 -13.47 -9.71 -14.13
C THR A 771 -13.19 -9.51 -12.64
N ARG A 772 -12.89 -10.58 -11.90
CA ARG A 772 -12.64 -10.55 -10.45
C ARG A 772 -11.21 -10.97 -10.13
N HIS A 773 -10.51 -10.10 -9.40
CA HIS A 773 -9.12 -10.28 -8.98
C HIS A 773 -9.01 -10.21 -7.46
N GLN A 774 -7.93 -10.78 -6.91
CA GLN A 774 -7.60 -10.60 -5.50
C GLN A 774 -7.09 -9.17 -5.24
N LYS A 775 -7.14 -8.73 -3.98
CA LYS A 775 -6.56 -7.46 -3.55
C LYS A 775 -5.08 -7.36 -3.94
N CYS A 776 -4.65 -6.16 -4.31
CA CYS A 776 -3.27 -5.89 -4.69
C CYS A 776 -2.36 -6.03 -3.47
N LYS A 777 -1.33 -6.89 -3.57
CA LYS A 777 -0.33 -7.12 -2.50
C LYS A 777 0.97 -6.33 -2.68
N ILE A 778 0.96 -5.35 -3.57
CA ILE A 778 2.12 -4.45 -3.74
C ILE A 778 2.11 -3.48 -2.57
N THR A 779 3.26 -3.29 -1.91
CA THR A 779 3.37 -2.37 -0.77
C THR A 779 3.12 -0.92 -1.19
N CYS A 780 2.33 -0.21 -0.39
CA CYS A 780 1.94 1.17 -0.64
C CYS A 780 3.12 2.11 -0.33
N LYS A 781 3.82 2.62 -1.33
CA LYS A 781 4.97 3.54 -1.12
C LYS A 781 4.57 5.02 -0.88
N LYS A 782 3.35 5.27 -0.40
CA LYS A 782 2.88 6.65 -0.11
C LYS A 782 3.34 7.09 1.28
N LEU A 783 3.67 8.37 1.41
CA LEU A 783 3.94 9.01 2.70
C LEU A 783 2.64 9.13 3.51
N LEU A 784 2.67 8.63 4.73
CA LEU A 784 1.66 8.88 5.74
C LEU A 784 1.70 10.35 6.16
N TYR A 785 0.61 10.84 6.74
CA TYR A 785 0.57 12.21 7.28
C TYR A 785 1.68 12.47 8.31
N CYS A 786 2.15 11.43 9.01
CA CYS A 786 3.24 11.52 9.98
C CYS A 786 4.65 11.57 9.36
N GLY A 787 4.76 11.51 8.03
CA GLY A 787 6.04 11.53 7.31
C GLY A 787 6.73 10.17 7.16
N HIS A 788 6.16 9.09 7.71
CA HIS A 788 6.65 7.73 7.48
C HIS A 788 6.08 7.11 6.21
N MET A 789 6.80 6.15 5.64
CA MET A 789 6.34 5.40 4.48
C MET A 789 5.27 4.39 4.91
N CYS A 790 4.16 4.32 4.17
CA CYS A 790 3.18 3.27 4.39
C CYS A 790 3.82 1.90 4.10
N LYS A 791 3.56 0.90 4.97
CA LYS A 791 4.07 -0.47 4.82
C LYS A 791 2.97 -1.48 4.47
N GLU A 792 1.74 -1.01 4.28
CA GLU A 792 0.57 -1.84 3.99
C GLU A 792 0.49 -2.23 2.50
N ASP A 793 -0.32 -3.25 2.21
CA ASP A 793 -0.75 -3.57 0.85
C ASP A 793 -1.47 -2.38 0.19
N CYS A 794 -1.35 -2.28 -1.14
CA CYS A 794 -1.95 -1.23 -1.93
C CYS A 794 -3.46 -1.14 -1.70
N HIS A 795 -3.89 0.00 -1.15
CA HIS A 795 -5.27 0.28 -0.82
C HIS A 795 -5.77 1.51 -1.61
N MET A 796 -7.07 1.52 -1.91
CA MET A 796 -7.74 2.65 -2.55
C MET A 796 -8.22 3.62 -1.46
N GLY A 797 -7.64 4.82 -1.41
CA GLY A 797 -7.94 5.86 -0.41
C GLY A 797 -6.70 6.48 0.23
N GLU A 798 -6.90 7.46 1.12
CA GLU A 798 -5.82 8.01 1.96
C GLU A 798 -5.28 6.92 2.91
N CYS A 799 -3.97 6.93 3.15
CA CYS A 799 -3.33 6.04 4.12
C CYS A 799 -3.69 6.48 5.54
N ARG A 800 -4.88 6.08 6.02
CA ARG A 800 -5.46 6.50 7.31
C ARG A 800 -5.07 5.62 8.51
N ARG A 801 -4.37 4.49 8.29
CA ARG A 801 -4.00 3.57 9.38
C ARG A 801 -2.81 4.07 10.19
N SER A 802 -2.82 3.72 11.48
CA SER A 802 -1.82 4.07 12.48
C SER A 802 -0.42 3.61 12.07
N CYS A 803 0.55 4.51 12.28
CA CYS A 803 1.95 4.24 12.00
C CYS A 803 2.62 3.62 13.23
N ASN A 804 3.21 2.44 13.06
CA ASN A 804 3.90 1.71 14.14
C ASN A 804 5.42 1.95 14.16
N ASP A 805 5.94 2.84 13.29
CA ASP A 805 7.34 3.22 13.32
C ASP A 805 7.64 4.09 14.56
N LYS A 806 8.92 4.17 14.96
CA LYS A 806 9.34 5.06 16.05
C LYS A 806 9.15 6.52 15.68
N CYS A 807 8.74 7.34 16.63
CA CYS A 807 8.46 8.75 16.40
C CYS A 807 9.71 9.50 15.91
N ALA A 808 9.64 10.07 14.70
CA ALA A 808 10.74 10.79 14.07
C ALA A 808 11.00 12.20 14.65
N VAL A 809 10.25 12.64 15.67
CA VAL A 809 10.48 13.94 16.31
C VAL A 809 11.79 13.90 17.08
N SER A 810 12.71 14.75 16.65
CA SER A 810 14.00 15.01 17.29
C SER A 810 14.27 16.50 17.30
N CYS A 811 14.99 16.95 18.32
CA CYS A 811 15.59 18.27 18.34
C CYS A 811 16.99 18.16 18.95
N GLU A 812 17.80 19.19 18.74
CA GLU A 812 19.14 19.32 19.31
C GLU A 812 19.17 19.19 20.85
N HIS A 813 18.06 19.55 21.52
CA HIS A 813 17.97 19.50 22.97
C HIS A 813 17.72 18.11 23.54
N THR A 814 17.13 17.21 22.75
CA THR A 814 16.86 15.83 23.20
C THR A 814 17.92 14.86 22.73
N LYS A 815 18.74 15.22 21.72
CA LYS A 815 19.83 14.45 21.05
C LYS A 815 19.46 13.03 20.55
N LYS A 816 18.49 12.35 21.16
CA LYS A 816 17.81 11.12 20.74
C LYS A 816 16.40 11.47 20.23
N ALA A 817 15.98 10.75 19.18
CA ALA A 817 14.62 10.77 18.70
C ALA A 817 13.65 10.21 19.76
N CYS A 818 12.39 10.60 19.69
CA CYS A 818 11.37 10.12 20.63
C CYS A 818 11.22 8.58 20.56
N ASN A 819 11.32 7.90 21.72
CA ASN A 819 11.22 6.44 21.80
C ASN A 819 9.79 5.89 21.71
N LYS A 820 8.77 6.76 21.72
CA LYS A 820 7.37 6.38 21.57
C LYS A 820 7.08 5.92 20.14
N GLU A 821 6.03 5.13 19.97
CA GLU A 821 5.46 4.82 18.66
C GLU A 821 4.92 6.08 17.99
N CYS A 822 4.89 6.11 16.66
CA CYS A 822 4.48 7.30 15.93
C CYS A 822 3.00 7.62 16.13
N SER A 823 2.14 6.63 16.36
CA SER A 823 0.73 6.76 16.76
C SER A 823 0.54 7.47 18.10
N GLU A 824 1.52 7.41 18.99
CA GLU A 824 1.43 7.97 20.33
C GLU A 824 1.75 9.49 20.32
N PRO A 825 0.94 10.34 20.97
CA PRO A 825 1.24 11.75 21.11
C PRO A 825 2.51 11.93 21.94
N CYS A 826 3.45 12.73 21.42
CA CYS A 826 4.69 13.08 22.12
C CYS A 826 4.72 14.58 22.44
N ALA A 827 5.42 14.91 23.53
CA ALA A 827 5.58 16.30 23.94
C ALA A 827 6.44 17.07 22.94
N VAL A 828 6.00 18.27 22.62
CA VAL A 828 6.75 19.23 21.81
C VAL A 828 7.82 19.88 22.70
N CYS A 829 9.01 20.17 22.15
CA CYS A 829 10.12 20.67 22.96
C CYS A 829 9.85 22.10 23.46
N ALA A 830 9.82 22.28 24.79
CA ALA A 830 9.59 23.56 25.46
C ALA A 830 10.88 24.35 25.78
N LYS A 831 12.07 23.80 25.49
CA LYS A 831 13.35 24.51 25.68
C LYS A 831 13.53 25.62 24.65
N GLN A 832 14.29 26.67 24.96
CA GLN A 832 14.55 27.79 24.05
C GLN A 832 15.20 27.34 22.73
N CYS A 833 14.83 27.93 21.59
CA CYS A 833 15.40 27.59 20.28
C CYS A 833 16.87 28.04 20.13
N SER A 834 17.77 27.18 19.62
CA SER A 834 19.19 27.56 19.39
C SER A 834 19.45 28.39 18.13
N TRP A 835 18.41 28.89 17.45
CA TRP A 835 18.59 29.53 16.16
C TRP A 835 19.06 30.96 16.35
N GLU A 836 20.35 31.18 16.12
CA GLU A 836 21.00 32.48 16.26
C GLU A 836 21.96 32.77 15.11
N CYS A 837 22.15 34.05 14.81
CA CYS A 837 23.26 34.53 13.98
C CYS A 837 23.56 35.99 14.29
N LYS A 838 24.78 36.43 13.99
CA LYS A 838 25.25 37.80 14.22
C LYS A 838 24.40 38.87 13.50
N HIS A 839 23.80 38.53 12.36
CA HIS A 839 23.05 39.47 11.53
C HIS A 839 21.59 39.68 11.94
N LYS A 840 20.95 38.68 12.57
CA LYS A 840 19.50 38.68 12.85
C LYS A 840 19.16 38.30 14.30
N GLY A 841 20.15 38.27 15.21
CA GLY A 841 19.95 37.92 16.61
C GLY A 841 19.56 36.45 16.87
N LYS A 842 19.10 36.17 18.09
CA LYS A 842 18.64 34.85 18.59
C LYS A 842 17.13 34.71 18.50
N CYS A 843 16.64 33.48 18.33
CA CYS A 843 15.21 33.15 18.40
C CYS A 843 14.76 33.10 19.88
N GLU A 844 13.69 33.81 20.23
CA GLU A 844 13.18 33.88 21.60
C GLU A 844 12.11 32.81 21.90
N LEU A 845 11.57 32.18 20.86
CA LEU A 845 10.53 31.16 20.99
C LEU A 845 11.08 29.80 21.44
N SER A 846 10.20 28.97 22.01
CA SER A 846 10.51 27.57 22.29
C SER A 846 10.84 26.78 21.02
N CYS A 847 11.69 25.77 21.18
CA CYS A 847 12.22 24.94 20.10
C CYS A 847 11.12 24.25 19.29
N GLY A 848 10.00 23.90 19.92
CA GLY A 848 8.91 23.21 19.27
C GLY A 848 7.87 24.06 18.57
N ILE A 849 7.96 25.40 18.66
CA ILE A 849 7.04 26.34 17.99
C ILE A 849 7.67 26.89 16.71
N PRO A 850 6.88 27.14 15.63
CA PRO A 850 7.36 27.82 14.43
C PRO A 850 8.10 29.11 14.75
N CYS A 851 9.36 29.20 14.33
CA CYS A 851 10.19 30.39 14.57
C CYS A 851 9.54 31.63 13.92
N ASP A 852 9.60 32.77 14.60
CA ASP A 852 9.17 34.11 14.15
C ASP A 852 10.33 34.97 13.63
N ARG A 853 11.57 34.55 13.88
CA ARG A 853 12.78 35.14 13.34
C ARG A 853 12.88 35.05 11.82
N LEU A 854 13.35 36.13 11.18
CA LEU A 854 13.60 36.18 9.73
C LEU A 854 14.83 35.35 9.30
N PRO A 855 14.79 34.66 8.15
CA PRO A 855 15.93 33.94 7.60
C PRO A 855 17.10 34.87 7.22
N CYS A 856 18.33 34.46 7.53
CA CYS A 856 19.54 35.19 7.14
C CYS A 856 20.01 34.76 5.75
N ASN A 857 20.32 35.70 4.85
CA ASN A 857 20.84 35.39 3.51
C ASN A 857 22.37 35.53 3.38
N GLU A 858 23.05 35.97 4.44
CA GLU A 858 24.52 36.13 4.44
C GLU A 858 25.26 34.79 4.38
N ARG A 859 26.44 34.80 3.75
CA ARG A 859 27.35 33.65 3.72
C ARG A 859 27.96 33.43 5.10
N CYS A 860 28.32 32.19 5.41
CA CYS A 860 29.00 31.86 6.66
C CYS A 860 30.51 32.16 6.57
N ASP A 861 31.05 32.91 7.53
CA ASP A 861 32.46 33.30 7.55
C ASP A 861 33.40 32.25 8.16
N LYS A 862 32.88 31.08 8.56
CA LYS A 862 33.68 30.02 9.20
C LYS A 862 34.62 29.36 8.18
N LYS A 863 35.88 29.14 8.57
CA LYS A 863 36.83 28.30 7.83
C LYS A 863 36.64 26.83 8.22
N LEU A 864 36.56 25.94 7.22
CA LEU A 864 36.41 24.49 7.39
C LEU A 864 37.78 23.83 7.66
N ARG A 865 37.77 22.57 8.12
CA ARG A 865 39.01 21.79 8.37
C ARG A 865 39.88 21.62 7.11
N CYS A 866 39.27 21.68 5.93
CA CYS A 866 39.98 21.67 4.64
C CYS A 866 40.57 23.03 4.24
N GLY A 867 40.61 24.02 5.15
CA GLY A 867 41.19 25.36 4.91
C GLY A 867 40.29 26.34 4.14
N HIS A 868 39.22 25.87 3.51
CA HIS A 868 38.33 26.68 2.69
C HIS A 868 37.25 27.39 3.52
N THR A 869 36.79 28.55 3.04
CA THR A 869 35.64 29.28 3.60
C THR A 869 34.34 28.51 3.35
N CYS A 870 33.43 28.56 4.32
CA CYS A 870 32.16 27.86 4.25
C CYS A 870 31.28 28.39 3.10
N ALA A 871 30.84 27.49 2.21
CA ALA A 871 29.86 27.81 1.15
C ALA A 871 28.40 27.85 1.66
N GLY A 872 28.19 27.57 2.95
CA GLY A 872 26.88 27.56 3.59
C GLY A 872 26.35 28.94 3.95
N VAL A 873 25.07 28.99 4.32
CA VAL A 873 24.42 30.19 4.82
C VAL A 873 24.72 30.39 6.30
N CYS A 874 24.85 31.65 6.73
CA CYS A 874 25.11 32.01 8.12
C CYS A 874 23.98 31.55 9.06
N GLY A 875 24.35 30.91 10.18
CA GLY A 875 23.42 30.33 11.15
C GLY A 875 23.05 28.87 10.90
N GLU A 876 23.47 28.27 9.77
CA GLU A 876 23.26 26.85 9.49
C GLU A 876 24.45 25.96 9.89
N ILE A 877 24.19 24.65 9.94
CA ILE A 877 25.25 23.64 10.09
C ILE A 877 26.16 23.73 8.86
N CYS A 878 27.45 24.00 9.09
CA CYS A 878 28.42 24.11 8.03
C CYS A 878 28.69 22.73 7.41
N PRO A 879 28.71 22.60 6.07
CA PRO A 879 29.00 21.33 5.43
C PRO A 879 30.44 20.86 5.76
N PRO A 880 30.68 19.54 5.84
CA PRO A 880 32.00 18.99 6.20
C PRO A 880 33.09 19.37 5.17
N CYS A 881 32.71 19.58 3.92
CA CYS A 881 33.60 20.09 2.88
C CYS A 881 32.82 20.89 1.82
N ALA A 882 33.37 22.04 1.40
CA ALA A 882 32.73 22.98 0.48
C ALA A 882 33.30 22.99 -0.96
N ASN A 883 34.31 22.17 -1.28
CA ASN A 883 35.01 22.23 -2.58
C ASN A 883 34.75 20.98 -3.44
N ALA A 884 34.51 21.14 -4.75
CA ALA A 884 34.46 20.08 -5.75
C ALA A 884 35.73 19.20 -5.78
N LYS A 885 36.89 19.69 -5.32
CA LYS A 885 38.11 18.86 -5.19
C LYS A 885 38.06 17.89 -4.01
N CYS A 886 37.40 18.30 -2.92
CA CYS A 886 37.43 17.62 -1.63
C CYS A 886 36.10 16.94 -1.27
N ALA A 887 35.06 17.06 -2.12
CA ALA A 887 33.80 16.34 -1.98
C ALA A 887 33.90 14.90 -2.52
N PRO A 888 33.18 13.91 -1.94
CA PRO A 888 33.10 12.55 -2.46
C PRO A 888 32.59 12.52 -3.92
N LYS A 889 33.02 11.54 -4.73
CA LYS A 889 32.62 11.41 -6.15
C LYS A 889 31.09 11.40 -6.35
N GLU A 890 30.36 10.83 -5.41
CA GLU A 890 28.89 10.76 -5.42
C GLU A 890 28.23 12.14 -5.35
N VAL A 891 28.76 13.04 -4.52
CA VAL A 891 28.22 14.41 -4.35
C VAL A 891 28.55 15.29 -5.57
N LYS A 892 29.70 15.06 -6.22
CA LYS A 892 30.14 15.82 -7.41
C LYS A 892 29.16 15.72 -8.58
N ASN A 893 28.52 14.57 -8.74
CA ASN A 893 27.59 14.28 -9.83
C ASN A 893 26.14 14.61 -9.49
N GLN A 894 25.84 14.93 -8.23
CA GLN A 894 24.50 15.28 -7.78
C GLN A 894 24.02 16.59 -8.44
N VAL A 895 22.76 16.65 -8.88
CA VAL A 895 22.12 17.89 -9.34
C VAL A 895 21.80 18.78 -8.14
N SER A 896 22.62 19.80 -7.91
CA SER A 896 22.50 20.69 -6.74
C SER A 896 21.73 21.97 -7.03
N ASP A 897 21.74 22.47 -8.27
CA ASP A 897 20.83 23.53 -8.69
C ASP A 897 19.73 22.93 -9.57
N ARG A 898 18.51 22.88 -9.05
CA ARG A 898 17.36 22.33 -9.76
C ARG A 898 16.70 23.33 -10.69
N ILE A 899 16.94 24.64 -10.49
CA ILE A 899 16.40 25.69 -11.35
C ILE A 899 17.15 25.65 -12.68
N ASN A 900 18.50 25.64 -12.62
CA ASN A 900 19.35 25.63 -13.81
C ASN A 900 19.81 24.22 -14.23
N LYS A 901 19.40 23.17 -13.50
CA LYS A 901 19.79 21.76 -13.71
C LYS A 901 21.31 21.54 -13.74
N THR A 902 22.07 22.27 -12.91
CA THR A 902 23.53 22.13 -12.84
C THR A 902 23.95 21.18 -11.73
N THR A 903 24.97 20.36 -12.01
CA THR A 903 25.58 19.45 -11.03
C THR A 903 26.48 20.21 -10.06
N PHE A 904 26.70 19.67 -8.87
CA PHE A 904 27.53 20.28 -7.81
C PHE A 904 28.90 20.75 -8.33
N SER A 905 29.53 19.97 -9.23
CA SER A 905 30.85 20.29 -9.80
C SER A 905 30.88 21.53 -10.69
N LYS A 906 29.73 21.92 -11.26
CA LYS A 906 29.60 23.05 -12.20
C LYS A 906 29.03 24.31 -11.55
N VAL A 907 28.63 24.25 -10.28
CA VAL A 907 28.09 25.40 -9.55
C VAL A 907 29.22 26.33 -9.13
N ASP A 908 29.08 27.63 -9.42
CA ASP A 908 30.00 28.66 -8.91
C ASP A 908 29.77 28.89 -7.41
N TRP A 909 30.55 28.16 -6.62
CA TRP A 909 30.63 28.21 -5.17
C TRP A 909 31.03 29.56 -4.55
N ASN A 910 31.62 30.50 -5.30
CA ASN A 910 31.95 31.83 -4.77
C ASN A 910 30.72 32.75 -4.79
N LYS A 911 29.80 32.50 -5.72
CA LYS A 911 28.57 33.28 -5.87
C LYS A 911 27.38 32.62 -5.18
N GLU A 912 27.21 31.32 -5.37
CA GLU A 912 26.06 30.58 -4.85
C GLU A 912 26.26 30.11 -3.41
N ARG A 913 25.17 30.13 -2.64
CA ARG A 913 25.14 29.68 -1.24
C ARG A 913 24.45 28.32 -1.17
N MET A 914 25.01 27.40 -0.39
CA MET A 914 24.55 26.01 -0.34
C MET A 914 23.80 25.67 0.94
N ILE A 915 22.80 24.80 0.83
CA ILE A 915 22.06 24.21 1.94
C ILE A 915 22.35 22.71 1.98
N PHE A 916 22.77 22.23 3.14
CA PHE A 916 23.08 20.83 3.39
C PHE A 916 21.90 20.16 4.10
N LEU A 917 21.34 19.10 3.49
CA LEU A 917 20.27 18.33 4.11
C LEU A 917 20.84 17.24 5.04
N SER A 918 20.08 16.88 6.07
CA SER A 918 20.42 15.78 6.98
C SER A 918 20.57 14.42 6.29
N CYS A 919 20.02 14.25 5.08
CA CYS A 919 20.17 13.04 4.27
C CYS A 919 21.46 13.02 3.43
N GLY A 920 22.34 14.01 3.58
CA GLY A 920 23.63 14.09 2.87
C GLY A 920 23.59 14.84 1.53
N HIS A 921 22.41 15.13 0.99
CA HIS A 921 22.26 15.83 -0.29
C HIS A 921 22.46 17.35 -0.15
N ILE A 922 23.07 17.95 -1.17
CA ILE A 922 23.44 19.39 -1.18
C ILE A 922 22.72 20.13 -2.30
N TYR A 923 22.14 21.30 -2.00
CA TYR A 923 21.42 22.11 -2.96
C TYR A 923 21.75 23.60 -2.84
N THR A 924 21.52 24.37 -3.90
CA THR A 924 21.62 25.84 -3.83
C THR A 924 20.48 26.41 -2.96
N MET A 925 20.75 27.52 -2.27
CA MET A 925 19.78 28.21 -1.41
C MET A 925 18.53 28.58 -2.20
N LYS A 926 18.69 29.08 -3.45
CA LYS A 926 17.57 29.44 -4.32
C LYS A 926 16.68 28.23 -4.65
N SER A 927 17.28 27.10 -4.98
CA SER A 927 16.56 25.86 -5.27
C SER A 927 15.78 25.37 -4.05
N MET A 928 16.40 25.37 -2.87
CA MET A 928 15.74 24.90 -1.64
C MET A 928 14.69 25.86 -1.12
N ASP A 929 14.92 27.17 -1.17
CA ASP A 929 13.92 28.16 -0.77
C ASP A 929 12.66 28.07 -1.62
N ASN A 930 12.81 27.80 -2.92
CA ASN A 930 11.69 27.55 -3.82
C ASN A 930 10.98 26.22 -3.49
N HIS A 931 11.73 25.14 -3.27
CA HIS A 931 11.17 23.82 -2.89
C HIS A 931 10.41 23.84 -1.55
N MET A 932 10.92 24.62 -0.59
CA MET A 932 10.31 24.81 0.72
C MET A 932 9.11 25.78 0.68
N GLY A 933 8.94 26.55 -0.41
CA GLY A 933 7.82 27.49 -0.56
C GLY A 933 7.94 28.71 0.37
N MET A 934 9.14 29.27 0.53
CA MET A 934 9.40 30.34 1.51
C MET A 934 8.47 31.57 1.36
N LYS A 935 8.00 31.86 0.14
CA LYS A 935 7.06 32.97 -0.16
C LYS A 935 5.68 32.82 0.51
N ASP A 936 5.32 31.61 0.91
CA ASP A 936 4.06 31.33 1.62
C ASP A 936 4.15 31.70 3.11
N TYR A 937 5.38 31.84 3.64
CA TYR A 937 5.65 32.03 5.08
C TYR A 937 6.24 33.38 5.42
N TYR A 938 6.81 34.08 4.44
CA TYR A 938 7.50 35.36 4.61
C TYR A 938 7.15 36.33 3.49
N GLU A 939 7.23 37.62 3.76
CA GLU A 939 7.15 38.69 2.76
C GLU A 939 8.56 39.09 2.30
N GLY A 940 8.69 39.43 1.01
CA GLY A 940 9.97 39.77 0.39
C GLY A 940 10.35 38.81 -0.75
N SER A 941 11.64 38.81 -1.11
CA SER A 941 12.17 38.00 -2.20
C SER A 941 13.47 37.30 -1.82
N ILE A 942 13.81 36.23 -2.55
CA ILE A 942 15.04 35.46 -2.31
C ILE A 942 16.27 36.35 -2.51
N ASP A 943 16.25 37.25 -3.51
CA ASP A 943 17.39 38.10 -3.85
C ASP A 943 17.51 39.36 -2.97
N ARG A 944 16.39 39.99 -2.55
CA ARG A 944 16.40 41.20 -1.70
C ARG A 944 16.34 40.91 -0.20
N GLY A 945 16.05 39.67 0.18
CA GLY A 945 15.84 39.28 1.57
C GLY A 945 14.36 39.32 2.00
N TRP A 946 14.11 38.70 3.16
CA TRP A 946 12.79 38.61 3.78
C TRP A 946 12.60 39.79 4.73
N THR A 947 11.43 40.43 4.66
CA THR A 947 11.11 41.70 5.35
C THR A 947 10.21 41.49 6.56
N SER A 948 9.21 40.61 6.46
CA SER A 948 8.26 40.30 7.53
C SER A 948 7.84 38.83 7.50
N VAL A 949 7.22 38.36 8.58
CA VAL A 949 6.62 37.03 8.67
C VAL A 949 5.15 37.07 8.25
N LYS A 950 4.74 36.13 7.38
CA LYS A 950 3.32 35.94 7.03
C LYS A 950 2.61 35.07 8.06
N LEU A 951 1.27 35.17 8.03
CA LEU A 951 0.40 34.22 8.70
C LEU A 951 0.67 32.81 8.15
N LEU A 952 0.76 31.81 9.04
CA LEU A 952 1.03 30.45 8.58
C LEU A 952 -0.16 29.89 7.79
N PRO A 953 0.10 29.13 6.70
CA PRO A 953 -0.95 28.52 5.89
C PRO A 953 -1.78 27.49 6.68
N THR A 954 -3.03 27.25 6.26
CA THR A 954 -4.00 26.37 6.95
C THR A 954 -3.63 24.88 6.87
N SER A 955 -2.96 24.44 5.81
CA SER A 955 -2.53 23.04 5.66
C SER A 955 -1.11 22.97 5.14
N THR A 956 -0.28 22.13 5.78
CA THR A 956 1.10 21.91 5.34
C THR A 956 1.44 20.43 5.28
N SER A 957 2.19 20.07 4.23
CA SER A 957 2.70 18.71 4.03
C SER A 957 4.18 18.64 4.37
N VAL A 958 4.63 17.45 4.79
CA VAL A 958 6.04 17.20 5.05
C VAL A 958 6.81 17.36 3.74
N LYS A 959 7.79 18.27 3.74
CA LYS A 959 8.69 18.47 2.60
C LYS A 959 9.81 17.43 2.66
N THR A 960 10.05 16.78 1.53
CA THR A 960 11.04 15.71 1.39
C THR A 960 12.18 16.15 0.48
N CYS A 961 13.33 15.50 0.63
CA CYS A 961 14.47 15.66 -0.26
C CYS A 961 14.04 15.29 -1.70
N PRO A 962 14.35 16.15 -2.70
CA PRO A 962 14.04 15.84 -4.10
C PRO A 962 14.59 14.52 -4.62
N GLU A 963 15.80 14.16 -4.20
CA GLU A 963 16.53 13.00 -4.71
C GLU A 963 16.08 11.71 -4.00
N CYS A 964 16.20 11.68 -2.67
CA CYS A 964 15.99 10.46 -1.88
C CYS A 964 14.64 10.39 -1.16
N GLN A 965 13.79 11.41 -1.27
CA GLN A 965 12.50 11.51 -0.59
C GLN A 965 12.57 11.46 0.95
N ALA A 966 13.77 11.56 1.54
CA ALA A 966 13.92 11.63 3.00
C ALA A 966 13.28 12.93 3.54
N PRO A 967 12.55 12.90 4.68
CA PRO A 967 12.00 14.10 5.31
C PRO A 967 13.08 15.13 5.61
N ILE A 968 12.83 16.40 5.25
CA ILE A 968 13.76 17.50 5.54
C ILE A 968 13.63 17.87 7.02
N LYS A 969 14.71 17.71 7.77
CA LYS A 969 14.81 17.99 9.21
C LYS A 969 16.13 18.68 9.56
N ASP A 970 16.21 19.24 10.76
CA ASP A 970 17.43 19.80 11.36
C ASP A 970 18.08 20.99 10.59
N ILE A 971 17.30 21.72 9.79
CA ILE A 971 17.74 22.94 9.09
C ILE A 971 17.08 24.14 9.75
N LYS A 972 17.89 25.08 10.27
CA LYS A 972 17.39 26.16 11.13
C LYS A 972 16.62 27.21 10.32
N ARG A 973 17.07 27.53 9.09
CA ARG A 973 16.45 28.44 8.11
C ARG A 973 14.99 28.10 7.84
N TYR A 974 14.70 26.81 7.71
CA TYR A 974 13.36 26.30 7.46
C TYR A 974 12.61 25.92 8.74
N GLY A 975 13.12 26.32 9.91
CA GLY A 975 12.55 26.00 11.22
C GLY A 975 11.07 26.39 11.35
N ARG A 976 10.67 27.56 10.82
CA ARG A 976 9.25 27.98 10.80
C ARG A 976 8.35 26.96 10.08
N ILE A 977 8.81 26.42 8.95
CA ILE A 977 8.08 25.47 8.10
C ILE A 977 8.11 24.07 8.71
N ILE A 978 9.30 23.57 9.05
CA ILE A 978 9.51 22.23 9.59
C ILE A 978 8.80 22.07 10.93
N LYS A 979 8.90 23.06 11.83
CA LYS A 979 8.25 23.02 13.14
C LYS A 979 6.74 23.14 13.02
N LYS A 980 6.21 23.91 12.06
CA LYS A 980 4.77 23.95 11.76
C LYS A 980 4.27 22.57 11.32
N CYS A 981 4.90 21.96 10.32
CA CYS A 981 4.51 20.62 9.88
C CYS A 981 4.59 19.62 11.04
N THR A 982 5.66 19.69 11.84
CA THR A 982 5.81 18.84 13.03
C THR A 982 4.67 19.03 14.03
N LEU A 983 4.29 20.28 14.29
CA LEU A 983 3.20 20.65 15.21
C LEU A 983 1.84 20.17 14.69
N ASP A 984 1.53 20.41 13.40
CA ASP A 984 0.30 19.96 12.73
C ASP A 984 0.17 18.42 12.80
N ILE A 985 1.29 17.70 12.61
CA ILE A 985 1.35 16.23 12.73
C ILE A 985 1.06 15.77 14.16
N GLN A 986 1.70 16.39 15.16
CA GLN A 986 1.48 16.03 16.56
C GLN A 986 0.04 16.31 17.00
N ASN A 987 -0.55 17.40 16.53
CA ASN A 987 -1.95 17.72 16.80
C ASN A 987 -2.89 16.72 16.12
N ARG A 988 -2.63 16.34 14.87
CA ARG A 988 -3.43 15.31 14.20
C ARG A 988 -3.37 13.96 14.92
N LYS A 989 -2.18 13.56 15.41
CA LYS A 989 -1.99 12.35 16.23
C LYS A 989 -2.78 12.44 17.54
N PHE A 990 -2.67 13.57 18.23
CA PHE A 990 -3.40 13.82 19.47
C PHE A 990 -4.93 13.73 19.24
N ILE A 991 -5.45 14.45 18.25
CA ILE A 991 -6.88 14.43 17.89
C ILE A 991 -7.32 13.01 17.56
N THR A 992 -6.60 12.31 16.68
CA THR A 992 -6.99 10.98 16.20
C THR A 992 -6.98 9.94 17.33
N LYS A 993 -6.05 10.05 18.29
CA LYS A 993 -6.00 9.17 19.46
C LYS A 993 -7.18 9.40 20.38
N TYR A 994 -7.36 10.64 20.87
CA TYR A 994 -8.36 10.93 21.90
C TYR A 994 -9.80 10.93 21.36
N ASP A 995 -10.03 11.35 20.11
CA ASP A 995 -11.34 11.19 19.45
C ASP A 995 -11.67 9.70 19.23
N GLY A 996 -10.66 8.87 18.94
CA GLY A 996 -10.82 7.42 18.84
C GLY A 996 -11.13 6.76 20.18
N GLU A 997 -10.45 7.17 21.25
CA GLU A 997 -10.72 6.71 22.63
C GLU A 997 -12.10 7.15 23.10
N LEU A 998 -12.48 8.42 22.89
CA LEU A 998 -13.78 8.95 23.26
C LEU A 998 -14.92 8.19 22.56
N ARG A 999 -14.79 7.89 21.26
CA ARG A 999 -15.77 7.06 20.54
C ARG A 999 -15.86 5.63 21.06
N LYS A 1000 -14.76 5.03 21.52
CA LYS A 1000 -14.78 3.70 22.15
C LYS A 1000 -15.46 3.74 23.52
N ILE A 1001 -15.19 4.79 24.31
CA ILE A 1001 -15.80 4.99 25.63
C ILE A 1001 -17.30 5.25 25.49
N SER A 1002 -17.73 6.15 24.59
CA SER A 1002 -19.15 6.43 24.32
C SER A 1002 -19.93 5.16 23.92
N LYS A 1003 -19.34 4.32 23.06
CA LYS A 1003 -19.94 3.00 22.74
C LYS A 1003 -20.04 2.08 23.96
N ARG A 1004 -18.99 2.01 24.79
CA ARG A 1004 -18.99 1.22 26.03
C ARG A 1004 -20.05 1.73 27.02
N ILE A 1005 -20.20 3.05 27.16
CA ILE A 1005 -21.22 3.67 28.02
C ILE A 1005 -22.61 3.20 27.59
N ASN A 1006 -22.94 3.26 26.29
CA ASN A 1006 -24.24 2.81 25.79
C ASN A 1006 -24.47 1.31 26.03
N THR A 1007 -23.45 0.47 25.83
CA THR A 1007 -23.54 -0.97 26.12
C THR A 1007 -23.77 -1.23 27.62
N ILE A 1008 -23.00 -0.56 28.49
CA ILE A 1008 -23.12 -0.68 29.95
C ILE A 1008 -24.49 -0.19 30.42
N PHE A 1009 -25.00 0.91 29.86
CA PHE A 1009 -26.33 1.42 30.19
C PHE A 1009 -27.43 0.40 29.87
N ASN A 1010 -27.33 -0.26 28.72
CA ASN A 1010 -28.26 -1.33 28.34
C ASN A 1010 -28.14 -2.58 29.24
N GLU A 1011 -26.92 -2.94 29.68
CA GLU A 1011 -26.71 -4.01 30.67
C GLU A 1011 -27.33 -3.64 32.02
N MET A 1012 -27.11 -2.41 32.50
CA MET A 1012 -27.64 -1.91 33.76
C MET A 1012 -29.18 -1.88 33.77
N ASN A 1013 -29.79 -1.44 32.67
CA ASN A 1013 -31.26 -1.47 32.51
C ASN A 1013 -31.82 -2.89 32.66
N LYS A 1014 -31.11 -3.90 32.14
CA LYS A 1014 -31.50 -5.32 32.26
C LYS A 1014 -31.25 -5.88 33.67
N SER A 1015 -30.25 -5.39 34.40
CA SER A 1015 -29.93 -5.83 35.77
C SER A 1015 -30.69 -5.08 36.86
N ARG A 1016 -31.55 -4.10 36.54
CA ARG A 1016 -32.39 -3.37 37.52
C ARG A 1016 -33.19 -4.28 38.46
N ASN A 1017 -33.71 -5.40 37.95
CA ASN A 1017 -34.46 -6.37 38.76
C ASN A 1017 -33.56 -7.12 39.77
N LYS A 1018 -32.27 -7.26 39.48
CA LYS A 1018 -31.30 -7.87 40.39
C LYS A 1018 -30.91 -6.90 41.51
N LEU A 1019 -30.68 -5.63 41.16
CA LEU A 1019 -30.46 -4.55 42.14
C LEU A 1019 -31.65 -4.43 43.12
N LYS A 1020 -32.88 -4.54 42.62
CA LYS A 1020 -34.11 -4.53 43.43
C LYS A 1020 -34.14 -5.61 44.52
N ASN A 1021 -33.59 -6.79 44.22
CA ASN A 1021 -33.62 -7.94 45.12
C ASN A 1021 -32.45 -7.92 46.13
N GLU A 1022 -31.35 -7.24 45.82
CA GLU A 1022 -30.12 -7.19 46.64
C GLU A 1022 -30.02 -5.94 47.54
N LEU A 1023 -30.87 -4.92 47.33
CA LEU A 1023 -30.96 -3.75 48.22
C LEU A 1023 -31.54 -4.13 49.60
N PRO A 1024 -30.91 -3.72 50.71
CA PRO A 1024 -31.32 -4.13 52.05
C PRO A 1024 -32.70 -3.56 52.45
N ASN A 1025 -33.60 -4.42 52.93
CA ASN A 1025 -34.93 -4.08 53.48
C ASN A 1025 -34.89 -3.57 54.94
N ASN A 1026 -33.76 -3.01 55.42
CA ASN A 1026 -33.62 -2.66 56.84
C ASN A 1026 -34.02 -1.18 57.09
N PRO A 1027 -35.10 -0.88 57.82
CA PRO A 1027 -35.68 0.46 57.90
C PRO A 1027 -34.91 1.47 58.78
N LYS A 1028 -33.81 1.09 59.43
CA LYS A 1028 -33.05 1.98 60.33
C LYS A 1028 -31.54 1.91 60.07
N LEU A 1029 -30.97 2.99 59.54
CA LEU A 1029 -29.52 3.21 59.47
C LEU A 1029 -29.07 3.88 60.78
N LYS A 1030 -28.11 3.29 61.50
CA LYS A 1030 -27.45 3.99 62.61
C LYS A 1030 -26.57 5.09 62.01
N PRO A 1031 -26.72 6.38 62.41
CA PRO A 1031 -25.95 7.45 61.84
C PRO A 1031 -24.47 7.27 62.23
N LYS A 1032 -23.61 6.88 61.28
CA LYS A 1032 -22.19 7.26 61.36
C LYS A 1032 -22.16 8.78 61.24
N GLU A 1033 -21.44 9.47 62.12
CA GLU A 1033 -21.23 10.92 62.05
C GLU A 1033 -20.98 11.32 60.60
N ILE A 1034 -21.96 12.01 60.00
CA ILE A 1034 -21.86 12.52 58.64
C ILE A 1034 -20.82 13.63 58.75
N VAL A 1035 -19.57 13.32 58.39
CA VAL A 1035 -18.56 14.33 58.15
C VAL A 1035 -19.03 15.09 56.91
N LEU A 1036 -19.85 16.12 57.11
CA LEU A 1036 -20.20 17.14 56.15
C LEU A 1036 -18.92 17.92 55.80
N LYS A 1037 -18.00 17.28 55.06
CA LYS A 1037 -17.05 18.03 54.24
C LYS A 1037 -17.89 18.67 53.14
N GLU A 1038 -18.31 19.90 53.37
CA GLU A 1038 -18.91 20.78 52.37
C GLU A 1038 -18.18 20.61 51.05
N HIS A 1039 -18.92 20.22 49.99
CA HIS A 1039 -18.87 20.62 48.57
C HIS A 1039 -17.55 21.09 47.88
N ASN A 1040 -16.39 20.90 48.48
CA ASN A 1040 -15.07 21.34 48.03
C ASN A 1040 -14.12 20.15 47.88
N VAL A 1041 -14.61 19.06 47.29
CA VAL A 1041 -13.76 17.94 46.88
C VAL A 1041 -13.10 18.32 45.55
N ALA A 1042 -12.14 19.26 45.61
CA ALA A 1042 -11.43 19.73 44.43
C ALA A 1042 -10.50 18.63 43.89
N TYR A 1043 -10.69 18.22 42.63
CA TYR A 1043 -9.75 17.33 41.95
C TYR A 1043 -8.44 18.08 41.66
N LYS A 1044 -7.28 17.48 41.96
CA LYS A 1044 -5.95 18.11 41.73
C LYS A 1044 -5.79 18.51 40.26
N GLY A 1045 -5.99 19.80 39.97
CA GLY A 1045 -5.84 20.40 38.64
C GLY A 1045 -7.11 20.50 37.77
N LEU A 1046 -8.28 20.09 38.29
CA LEU A 1046 -9.60 20.21 37.66
C LEU A 1046 -10.67 20.51 38.72
N SER A 1047 -10.65 21.71 39.32
CA SER A 1047 -11.61 22.11 40.37
C SER A 1047 -13.07 22.19 39.88
N GLU A 1048 -13.26 22.19 38.56
CA GLU A 1048 -14.56 22.34 37.88
C GLU A 1048 -15.30 21.01 37.66
N ILE A 1049 -14.61 19.86 37.84
CA ILE A 1049 -15.19 18.53 37.58
C ILE A 1049 -15.28 17.74 38.88
N THR A 1050 -16.48 17.25 39.20
CA THR A 1050 -16.72 16.34 40.32
C THR A 1050 -15.98 15.01 40.09
N PRO A 1051 -15.11 14.57 41.02
CA PRO A 1051 -14.37 13.32 40.86
C PRO A 1051 -15.25 12.08 40.83
N TYR A 1052 -14.87 11.05 40.07
CA TYR A 1052 -15.60 9.78 40.01
C TYR A 1052 -15.74 9.11 41.40
N TYR A 1053 -14.72 9.23 42.26
CA TYR A 1053 -14.72 8.62 43.59
C TYR A 1053 -15.80 9.19 44.53
N TYR A 1054 -16.35 10.37 44.21
CA TYR A 1054 -17.49 10.96 44.93
C TYR A 1054 -18.79 10.16 44.72
N PHE A 1055 -18.91 9.48 43.57
CA PHE A 1055 -20.05 8.61 43.24
C PHE A 1055 -19.78 7.13 43.55
N GLU A 1056 -18.52 6.75 43.78
CA GLU A 1056 -18.12 5.41 44.22
C GLU A 1056 -18.21 5.26 45.74
N SER A 1057 -17.68 6.22 46.49
CA SER A 1057 -17.59 6.16 47.96
C SER A 1057 -18.86 6.70 48.64
N ILE A 1058 -20.01 6.12 48.31
CA ILE A 1058 -21.30 6.62 48.79
C ILE A 1058 -21.46 6.53 50.31
N ALA A 1059 -20.83 5.54 50.97
CA ALA A 1059 -20.84 5.45 52.43
C ALA A 1059 -20.12 6.63 53.09
N LEU A 1060 -18.98 7.05 52.52
CA LEU A 1060 -18.15 8.12 53.05
C LEU A 1060 -18.77 9.51 52.86
N TYR A 1061 -19.32 9.79 51.68
CA TYR A 1061 -19.78 11.14 51.31
C TYR A 1061 -21.28 11.37 51.51
N HIS A 1062 -22.08 10.30 51.47
CA HIS A 1062 -23.54 10.39 51.46
C HIS A 1062 -24.21 9.61 52.60
N GLY A 1063 -23.44 8.98 53.50
CA GLY A 1063 -23.97 8.38 54.74
C GLY A 1063 -24.64 7.01 54.56
N PHE A 1064 -24.34 6.30 53.48
CA PHE A 1064 -24.79 4.91 53.27
C PHE A 1064 -24.01 3.90 54.13
N ASP A 1065 -24.57 2.71 54.35
CA ASP A 1065 -23.84 1.59 54.94
C ASP A 1065 -22.90 0.90 53.93
N ASP A 1066 -21.92 0.16 54.46
CA ASP A 1066 -20.87 -0.50 53.66
C ASP A 1066 -21.44 -1.57 52.71
N ASN A 1067 -22.59 -2.20 53.06
CA ASN A 1067 -23.25 -3.20 52.21
C ASN A 1067 -23.99 -2.55 51.04
N SER A 1068 -24.72 -1.46 51.28
CA SER A 1068 -25.34 -0.65 50.22
C SER A 1068 -24.31 -0.10 49.22
N GLN A 1069 -23.11 0.28 49.68
CA GLN A 1069 -22.01 0.67 48.80
C GLN A 1069 -21.53 -0.48 47.90
N GLN A 1070 -21.39 -1.71 48.42
CA GLN A 1070 -20.95 -2.86 47.60
C GLN A 1070 -21.97 -3.21 46.50
N VAL A 1071 -23.26 -3.17 46.83
CA VAL A 1071 -24.34 -3.41 45.85
C VAL A 1071 -24.35 -2.31 44.77
N TRP A 1072 -24.19 -1.05 45.18
CA TRP A 1072 -24.07 0.08 44.25
C TRP A 1072 -22.86 -0.09 43.32
N LEU A 1073 -21.68 -0.41 43.85
CA LEU A 1073 -20.45 -0.59 43.06
C LEU A 1073 -20.52 -1.78 42.11
N SER A 1074 -21.17 -2.87 42.52
CA SER A 1074 -21.44 -4.01 41.64
C SER A 1074 -22.28 -3.61 40.42
N HIS A 1075 -23.24 -2.70 40.60
CA HIS A 1075 -24.14 -2.23 39.54
C HIS A 1075 -23.53 -1.11 38.68
N VAL A 1076 -22.91 -0.08 39.29
CA VAL A 1076 -22.44 1.12 38.58
C VAL A 1076 -20.93 1.16 38.33
N GLY A 1077 -20.14 0.26 38.93
CA GLY A 1077 -18.67 0.33 38.90
C GLY A 1077 -18.06 0.32 37.50
N LYS A 1078 -18.66 -0.43 36.55
CA LYS A 1078 -18.26 -0.42 35.14
C LYS A 1078 -18.43 0.97 34.51
N LEU A 1079 -19.52 1.68 34.87
CA LEU A 1079 -19.84 3.02 34.36
C LEU A 1079 -18.91 4.08 34.98
N LEU A 1080 -18.61 3.97 36.28
CA LEU A 1080 -17.66 4.86 36.96
C LEU A 1080 -16.23 4.73 36.42
N LYS A 1081 -15.83 3.54 35.99
CA LYS A 1081 -14.56 3.34 35.28
C LYS A 1081 -14.51 4.11 33.95
N CYS A 1082 -15.62 4.17 33.21
CA CYS A 1082 -15.72 5.02 32.02
C CYS A 1082 -15.65 6.52 32.38
N TYR A 1083 -16.21 6.93 33.52
CA TYR A 1083 -16.08 8.29 34.04
C TYR A 1083 -14.61 8.65 34.30
N GLU A 1084 -13.86 7.78 34.98
CA GLU A 1084 -12.43 7.97 35.23
C GLU A 1084 -11.63 8.13 33.92
N GLU A 1085 -11.89 7.27 32.93
CA GLU A 1085 -11.28 7.35 31.60
C GLU A 1085 -11.57 8.71 30.92
N LEU A 1086 -12.80 9.25 31.03
CA LEU A 1086 -13.18 10.56 30.49
C LEU A 1086 -12.45 11.73 31.19
N ILE A 1087 -12.30 11.69 32.52
CA ILE A 1087 -11.53 12.70 33.27
C ILE A 1087 -10.09 12.76 32.74
N ASN A 1088 -9.47 11.61 32.47
CA ASN A 1088 -8.12 11.54 31.92
C ASN A 1088 -8.01 12.20 30.53
N ILE A 1089 -9.04 12.05 29.69
CA ILE A 1089 -9.14 12.75 28.39
C ILE A 1089 -9.22 14.26 28.60
N ILE A 1090 -10.10 14.71 29.49
CA ILE A 1090 -10.29 16.15 29.80
C ILE A 1090 -9.00 16.79 30.34
N HIS A 1091 -8.30 16.11 31.24
CA HIS A 1091 -7.02 16.59 31.75
C HIS A 1091 -5.98 16.70 30.63
N SER A 1092 -5.95 15.71 29.73
CA SER A 1092 -5.01 15.65 28.61
C SER A 1092 -5.28 16.73 27.58
N THR A 1093 -6.54 17.03 27.27
CA THR A 1093 -6.94 18.10 26.32
C THR A 1093 -6.64 19.49 26.89
N LYS A 1094 -6.86 19.73 28.19
CA LYS A 1094 -6.47 20.99 28.86
C LYS A 1094 -4.96 21.24 28.87
N LYS A 1095 -4.14 20.19 28.84
CA LYS A 1095 -2.66 20.22 28.89
C LYS A 1095 -2.04 19.68 27.61
N SER A 1096 -2.60 20.06 26.46
CA SER A 1096 -2.16 19.63 25.15
C SER A 1096 -0.66 19.95 24.88
N PRO A 1097 0.02 19.20 23.99
CA PRO A 1097 1.44 19.42 23.69
C PRO A 1097 1.77 20.84 23.19
N HIS A 1098 0.87 21.49 22.45
CA HIS A 1098 1.08 22.84 21.92
C HIS A 1098 0.84 23.92 22.99
N LYS A 1099 -0.15 23.73 23.87
CA LYS A 1099 -0.41 24.66 24.96
C LYS A 1099 0.78 24.73 25.92
N LYS A 1100 1.38 23.58 26.26
CA LYS A 1100 2.62 23.53 27.05
C LYS A 1100 3.80 24.24 26.38
N ALA A 1101 4.01 24.03 25.08
CA ALA A 1101 5.10 24.69 24.34
C ALA A 1101 4.87 26.21 24.25
N PHE A 1102 3.60 26.63 24.17
CA PHE A 1102 3.23 28.04 24.11
C PHE A 1102 3.32 28.75 25.45
N GLU A 1103 2.81 28.14 26.52
CA GLU A 1103 2.95 28.64 27.89
C GLU A 1103 4.43 28.85 28.24
N ALA A 1104 5.31 27.92 27.83
CA ALA A 1104 6.75 28.08 27.96
C ALA A 1104 7.34 29.26 27.16
N SER A 1105 6.64 29.71 26.10
CA SER A 1105 7.06 30.86 25.27
C SER A 1105 6.44 32.18 25.74
N LEU A 1106 5.29 32.16 26.42
CA LEU A 1106 4.65 33.35 27.02
C LEU A 1106 5.47 33.92 28.19
N ASN A 1107 6.24 33.08 28.88
CA ASN A 1107 7.13 33.50 29.97
C ASN A 1107 8.38 34.29 29.49
N ILE A 1108 8.53 34.58 28.17
CA ILE A 1108 9.72 35.20 27.57
C ILE A 1108 9.42 36.57 26.91
N ASN A 1109 8.24 37.17 27.16
CA ASN A 1109 7.69 38.43 26.62
C ASN A 1109 6.71 38.27 25.43
N GLY A 1110 5.48 38.75 25.66
CA GLY A 1110 4.64 39.62 24.81
C GLY A 1110 4.28 39.26 23.35
N GLY A 1111 4.91 38.29 22.70
CA GLY A 1111 4.83 38.09 21.25
C GLY A 1111 3.78 37.06 20.79
N SER A 1112 2.75 37.55 20.09
CA SER A 1112 1.80 36.81 19.23
C SER A 1112 0.75 35.90 19.92
N LYS A 1113 -0.19 36.53 20.66
CA LYS A 1113 -1.48 35.94 21.12
C LYS A 1113 -2.38 35.39 20.00
N ALA A 1114 -2.24 35.85 18.76
CA ALA A 1114 -3.19 35.55 17.66
C ALA A 1114 -2.96 34.20 16.95
N PHE A 1115 -1.83 33.52 17.18
CA PHE A 1115 -1.37 32.44 16.31
C PHE A 1115 -1.91 31.03 16.67
N LEU A 1116 -2.20 30.74 17.94
CA LEU A 1116 -2.58 29.38 18.38
C LEU A 1116 -4.07 29.07 18.35
N SER A 1117 -4.88 30.07 18.07
CA SER A 1117 -6.32 29.97 18.19
C SER A 1117 -7.03 29.11 17.14
N ARG A 1118 -6.39 28.86 16.00
CA ARG A 1118 -6.97 28.08 14.89
C ARG A 1118 -6.72 26.57 15.01
N LEU A 1119 -5.67 26.14 15.73
CA LEU A 1119 -5.35 24.71 15.93
C LEU A 1119 -6.05 24.09 17.15
N ASP A 1120 -6.67 24.92 18.00
CA ASP A 1120 -7.31 24.57 19.26
C ASP A 1120 -8.74 24.03 19.08
N ASN A 1121 -9.42 24.43 18.01
CA ASN A 1121 -10.83 24.17 17.77
C ASN A 1121 -11.24 22.69 17.91
N LYS A 1122 -10.56 21.75 17.23
CA LYS A 1122 -10.92 20.32 17.33
C LYS A 1122 -10.57 19.68 18.67
N ILE A 1123 -9.53 20.17 19.34
CA ILE A 1123 -9.14 19.66 20.66
C ILE A 1123 -10.11 20.18 21.72
N HIS A 1124 -10.58 21.42 21.55
CA HIS A 1124 -11.66 21.99 22.32
C HIS A 1124 -12.99 21.25 22.09
N LEU A 1125 -13.31 20.83 20.86
CA LEU A 1125 -14.49 19.96 20.62
C LEU A 1125 -14.38 18.62 21.36
N ILE A 1126 -13.21 17.97 21.36
CA ILE A 1126 -12.99 16.73 22.13
C ILE A 1126 -13.18 16.97 23.64
N TYR A 1127 -12.73 18.13 24.15
CA TYR A 1127 -12.95 18.53 25.53
C TYR A 1127 -14.44 18.68 25.86
N LEU A 1128 -15.21 19.39 25.01
CA LEU A 1128 -16.65 19.56 25.18
C LEU A 1128 -17.42 18.23 25.06
N ASP A 1129 -17.03 17.37 24.10
CA ASP A 1129 -17.63 16.04 23.94
C ASP A 1129 -17.40 15.16 25.17
N ALA A 1130 -16.22 15.24 25.79
CA ALA A 1130 -15.94 14.50 27.02
C ALA A 1130 -16.77 15.01 28.21
N ILE A 1131 -17.02 16.33 28.30
CA ILE A 1131 -17.91 16.91 29.31
C ILE A 1131 -19.36 16.44 29.10
N LEU A 1132 -19.84 16.46 27.86
CA LEU A 1132 -21.17 15.96 27.52
C LEU A 1132 -21.34 14.49 27.92
N GLU A 1133 -20.33 13.64 27.68
CA GLU A 1133 -20.38 12.24 28.11
C GLU A 1133 -20.33 12.08 29.64
N ILE A 1134 -19.62 12.94 30.36
CA ILE A 1134 -19.69 12.99 31.83
C ILE A 1134 -21.12 13.33 32.28
N ILE A 1135 -21.77 14.32 31.68
CA ILE A 1135 -23.14 14.70 31.98
C ILE A 1135 -24.09 13.52 31.69
N ASN A 1136 -23.93 12.82 30.57
CA ASN A 1136 -24.72 11.62 30.23
C ASN A 1136 -24.57 10.52 31.27
N ILE A 1137 -23.35 10.27 31.76
CA ILE A 1137 -23.12 9.29 32.84
C ILE A 1137 -23.84 9.75 34.11
N GLN A 1138 -23.73 11.03 34.50
CA GLN A 1138 -24.38 11.53 35.71
C GLN A 1138 -25.90 11.45 35.63
N LYS A 1139 -26.50 11.79 34.48
CA LYS A 1139 -27.93 11.61 34.22
C LYS A 1139 -28.34 10.14 34.28
N SER A 1140 -27.50 9.24 33.78
CA SER A 1140 -27.73 7.80 33.88
C SER A 1140 -27.73 7.33 35.33
N LEU A 1141 -26.76 7.77 36.13
CA LEU A 1141 -26.73 7.51 37.59
C LEU A 1141 -27.98 8.08 38.27
N GLN A 1142 -28.42 9.27 37.88
CA GLN A 1142 -29.61 9.92 38.43
C GLN A 1142 -30.88 9.14 38.12
N ASN A 1143 -31.01 8.60 36.91
CA ASN A 1143 -32.13 7.73 36.55
C ASN A 1143 -32.18 6.46 37.41
N GLU A 1144 -31.02 5.86 37.69
CA GLU A 1144 -30.94 4.70 38.60
C GLU A 1144 -31.32 5.07 40.04
N VAL A 1145 -30.81 6.19 40.56
CA VAL A 1145 -31.17 6.68 41.90
C VAL A 1145 -32.66 7.02 41.99
N SER A 1146 -33.22 7.69 40.99
CA SER A 1146 -34.64 8.02 40.91
C SER A 1146 -35.52 6.77 40.83
N PHE A 1147 -35.08 5.71 40.14
CA PHE A 1147 -35.73 4.41 40.15
C PHE A 1147 -35.74 3.78 41.55
N ILE A 1148 -34.60 3.79 42.25
CA ILE A 1148 -34.48 3.27 43.62
C ILE A 1148 -35.42 4.03 44.57
N VAL A 1149 -35.47 5.36 44.50
CA VAL A 1149 -36.35 6.20 45.33
C VAL A 1149 -37.84 5.88 45.09
N LYS A 1150 -38.24 5.66 43.83
CA LYS A 1150 -39.62 5.26 43.49
C LYS A 1150 -39.97 3.88 44.06
N GLU A 1151 -39.08 2.90 43.92
CA GLU A 1151 -39.31 1.54 44.43
C GLU A 1151 -39.36 1.48 45.97
N ILE A 1152 -38.52 2.25 46.67
CA ILE A 1152 -38.57 2.38 48.14
C ILE A 1152 -39.91 2.98 48.58
N SER A 1153 -40.45 3.96 47.84
CA SER A 1153 -41.75 4.57 48.14
C SER A 1153 -42.92 3.57 48.03
N ILE A 1154 -42.84 2.59 47.13
CA ILE A 1154 -43.83 1.51 46.99
C ILE A 1154 -43.76 0.55 48.20
N LYS A 1155 -42.56 0.25 48.71
CA LYS A 1155 -42.36 -0.63 49.88
C LYS A 1155 -42.76 0.01 51.21
N GLU A 1156 -42.47 1.31 51.42
CA GLU A 1156 -42.87 2.04 52.63
C GLU A 1156 -44.39 2.18 52.78
N SER A 1157 -45.14 2.14 51.67
CA SER A 1157 -46.61 2.16 51.65
C SER A 1157 -47.26 0.95 52.35
N ILE A 1158 -46.47 -0.09 52.68
CA ILE A 1158 -46.92 -1.38 53.22
C ILE A 1158 -46.62 -1.50 54.73
N THR A 1159 -45.81 -0.62 55.33
CA THR A 1159 -45.41 -0.71 56.75
C THR A 1159 -45.69 0.58 57.52
N VAL A 1160 -46.64 0.52 58.44
CA VAL A 1160 -46.94 1.56 59.44
C VAL A 1160 -46.12 1.31 60.71
N GLY A 1161 -45.31 2.28 61.16
CA GLY A 1161 -44.65 2.21 62.47
C GLY A 1161 -43.59 3.29 62.77
N THR A 1162 -44.00 4.25 63.62
CA THR A 1162 -43.31 5.16 64.56
C THR A 1162 -41.85 5.66 64.38
N ASN A 1163 -41.73 6.98 64.57
CA ASN A 1163 -40.59 7.90 64.47
C ASN A 1163 -39.39 7.59 65.40
N ASP A 1164 -38.17 7.74 64.85
CA ASP A 1164 -37.00 8.49 65.36
C ASP A 1164 -35.69 7.99 64.72
N GLY A 1165 -35.47 8.36 63.45
CA GLY A 1165 -34.24 8.11 62.68
C GLY A 1165 -34.38 8.61 61.23
N ILE A 1166 -33.30 9.08 60.61
CA ILE A 1166 -33.30 9.51 59.19
C ILE A 1166 -33.68 8.29 58.34
N SER A 1167 -34.76 8.41 57.55
CA SER A 1167 -35.21 7.31 56.71
C SER A 1167 -34.18 7.03 55.61
N ILE A 1168 -33.98 5.76 55.24
CA ILE A 1168 -33.16 5.37 54.09
C ILE A 1168 -33.59 6.10 52.81
N LYS A 1169 -34.87 6.47 52.71
CA LYS A 1169 -35.42 7.31 51.65
C LYS A 1169 -34.84 8.72 51.63
N GLU A 1170 -34.70 9.36 52.79
CA GLU A 1170 -34.11 10.70 52.91
C GLU A 1170 -32.63 10.70 52.48
N VAL A 1171 -31.91 9.60 52.75
CA VAL A 1171 -30.51 9.42 52.32
C VAL A 1171 -30.41 9.34 50.79
N TRP A 1172 -31.26 8.52 50.14
CA TRP A 1172 -31.31 8.43 48.67
C TRP A 1172 -31.83 9.71 47.99
N GLN A 1173 -32.81 10.41 48.59
CA GLN A 1173 -33.29 11.71 48.10
C GLN A 1173 -32.21 12.80 48.19
N ASN A 1174 -31.42 12.81 49.27
CA ASN A 1174 -30.29 13.71 49.41
C ASN A 1174 -29.19 13.41 48.38
N PHE A 1175 -28.94 12.13 48.07
CA PHE A 1175 -28.01 11.74 47.02
C PHE A 1175 -28.50 12.18 45.62
N ASP A 1176 -29.79 12.01 45.30
CA ASP A 1176 -30.40 12.49 44.06
C ASP A 1176 -30.25 14.01 43.89
N ARG A 1177 -30.54 14.78 44.95
CA ARG A 1177 -30.38 16.25 44.94
C ARG A 1177 -28.93 16.65 44.68
N ARG A 1178 -27.97 16.05 45.37
CA ARG A 1178 -26.54 16.34 45.17
C ARG A 1178 -26.04 15.97 43.78
N LEU A 1179 -26.61 14.92 43.18
CA LEU A 1179 -26.29 14.51 41.81
C LEU A 1179 -26.83 15.50 40.79
N LYS A 1180 -28.07 15.99 40.97
CA LYS A 1180 -28.65 17.10 40.19
C LYS A 1180 -27.81 18.37 40.28
N ASP A 1181 -27.38 18.75 41.49
CA ASP A 1181 -26.50 19.92 41.71
C ASP A 1181 -25.18 19.76 40.93
N SER A 1182 -24.62 18.53 40.88
CA SER A 1182 -23.40 18.27 40.10
C SER A 1182 -23.62 18.32 38.59
N ILE A 1183 -24.76 17.84 38.09
CA ILE A 1183 -25.11 17.90 36.66
C ILE A 1183 -25.23 19.36 36.22
N GLN A 1184 -25.95 20.17 37.00
CA GLN A 1184 -26.13 21.60 36.71
C GLN A 1184 -24.79 22.33 36.69
N LYS A 1185 -23.90 22.07 37.65
CA LYS A 1185 -22.55 22.66 37.67
C LYS A 1185 -21.74 22.33 36.41
N HIS A 1186 -21.77 21.07 35.95
CA HIS A 1186 -21.06 20.67 34.74
C HIS A 1186 -21.70 21.25 33.46
N GLN A 1187 -23.03 21.39 33.42
CA GLN A 1187 -23.73 22.06 32.32
C GLN A 1187 -23.35 23.54 32.23
N CYS A 1188 -23.43 24.28 33.35
CA CYS A 1188 -23.00 25.68 33.42
C CYS A 1188 -21.55 25.83 32.99
N HIS A 1189 -20.66 24.96 33.46
CA HIS A 1189 -19.26 24.98 33.07
C HIS A 1189 -19.02 24.72 31.57
N GLY A 1190 -19.80 23.82 30.97
CA GLY A 1190 -19.80 23.57 29.52
C GLY A 1190 -20.26 24.80 28.73
N ILE A 1191 -21.34 25.45 29.18
CA ILE A 1191 -21.89 26.67 28.58
C ILE A 1191 -20.90 27.83 28.69
N ASP A 1192 -20.35 28.08 29.88
CA ASP A 1192 -19.35 29.13 30.12
C ASP A 1192 -18.11 28.96 29.24
N ASN A 1193 -17.66 27.73 29.00
CA ASN A 1193 -16.56 27.46 28.06
C ASN A 1193 -16.92 27.79 26.62
N ILE A 1194 -18.14 27.46 26.19
CA ILE A 1194 -18.62 27.79 24.84
C ILE A 1194 -18.75 29.31 24.68
N ASP A 1195 -19.34 30.01 25.66
CA ASP A 1195 -19.50 31.45 25.65
C ASP A 1195 -18.16 32.19 25.60
N ASN A 1196 -17.21 31.77 26.44
CA ASN A 1196 -15.84 32.30 26.40
C ASN A 1196 -15.15 32.04 25.05
N THR A 1197 -15.45 30.91 24.42
CA THR A 1197 -14.96 30.58 23.08
C THR A 1197 -15.59 31.47 22.02
N MET A 1198 -16.91 31.70 22.06
CA MET A 1198 -17.63 32.58 21.14
C MET A 1198 -17.18 34.05 21.25
N ARG A 1199 -16.86 34.51 22.47
CA ARG A 1199 -16.35 35.87 22.74
C ARG A 1199 -14.87 36.06 22.36
N SER A 1200 -14.15 34.98 22.04
CA SER A 1200 -12.75 35.06 21.63
C SER A 1200 -12.62 35.77 20.27
N PRO A 1201 -11.66 36.70 20.08
CA PRO A 1201 -11.38 37.36 18.78
C PRO A 1201 -11.13 36.38 17.63
N ASN A 1202 -10.79 35.14 17.98
CA ASN A 1202 -10.47 34.07 17.05
C ASN A 1202 -11.69 33.31 16.53
N TYR A 1203 -12.81 33.33 17.26
CA TYR A 1203 -14.05 32.68 16.84
C TYR A 1203 -14.62 33.34 15.58
N ASN A 1204 -14.56 34.67 15.49
CA ASN A 1204 -14.96 35.42 14.30
C ASN A 1204 -14.22 34.96 13.02
N ASN A 1205 -12.95 34.57 13.18
CA ASN A 1205 -12.05 34.11 12.12
C ASN A 1205 -11.99 32.57 11.94
N ALA A 1206 -12.85 31.81 12.62
CA ALA A 1206 -12.92 30.36 12.57
C ALA A 1206 -13.78 29.85 11.39
N GLU A 1207 -13.51 28.61 10.94
CA GLU A 1207 -14.28 27.93 9.89
C GLU A 1207 -15.75 27.75 10.29
N GLU A 1208 -16.65 27.90 9.33
CA GLU A 1208 -18.09 27.83 9.55
C GLU A 1208 -18.55 26.46 10.06
N GLU A 1209 -17.87 25.39 9.65
CA GLU A 1209 -18.06 24.04 10.18
C GLU A 1209 -17.80 23.97 11.70
N PHE A 1210 -16.78 24.67 12.20
CA PHE A 1210 -16.50 24.72 13.64
C PHE A 1210 -17.56 25.53 14.41
N LYS A 1211 -18.01 26.67 13.85
CA LYS A 1211 -19.08 27.48 14.46
C LYS A 1211 -20.38 26.69 14.59
N ASN A 1212 -20.77 25.97 13.53
CA ASN A 1212 -21.93 25.08 13.55
C ASN A 1212 -21.78 23.94 14.57
N SER A 1213 -20.57 23.37 14.70
CA SER A 1213 -20.28 22.31 15.68
C SER A 1213 -20.38 22.79 17.13
N ILE A 1214 -19.99 24.05 17.39
CA ILE A 1214 -20.14 24.68 18.70
C ILE A 1214 -21.61 24.98 19.00
N SER A 1215 -22.35 25.53 18.02
CA SER A 1215 -23.79 25.79 18.16
C SER A 1215 -24.56 24.51 18.47
N TYR A 1216 -24.31 23.42 17.75
CA TYR A 1216 -24.95 22.12 17.99
C TYR A 1216 -24.71 21.59 19.42
N ARG A 1217 -23.51 21.79 19.97
CA ARG A 1217 -23.18 21.38 21.34
C ARG A 1217 -23.80 22.30 22.39
N LEU A 1218 -23.92 23.59 22.09
CA LEU A 1218 -24.66 24.55 22.90
C LEU A 1218 -26.14 24.12 22.97
N ASP A 1219 -26.77 23.83 21.84
CA ASP A 1219 -28.15 23.34 21.77
C ASP A 1219 -28.32 22.05 22.57
N LYS A 1220 -27.35 21.13 22.50
CA LYS A 1220 -27.38 19.89 23.28
C LYS A 1220 -27.24 20.13 24.79
N LEU A 1221 -26.46 21.12 25.23
CA LEU A 1221 -26.35 21.49 26.66
C LEU A 1221 -27.60 22.21 27.17
N TRP A 1222 -28.25 23.01 26.33
CA TRP A 1222 -29.46 23.78 26.66
C TRP A 1222 -30.75 22.96 26.60
N ASN A 1223 -30.93 22.09 25.61
CA ASN A 1223 -32.09 21.18 25.54
C ASN A 1223 -32.12 20.17 26.71
N ASP A 1224 -31.01 20.08 27.43
CA ASP A 1224 -30.77 19.16 28.53
C ASP A 1224 -30.91 19.82 29.91
N SER A 1225 -31.21 21.13 29.97
CA SER A 1225 -31.27 21.96 31.19
C SER A 1225 -32.69 22.36 31.63
N ASP A 1226 -33.73 21.76 31.05
CA ASP A 1226 -35.13 21.91 31.50
C ASP A 1226 -35.44 21.10 32.78
#